data_AF-U1GKG5-F1
#
_entry.id   AF-U1GKG5-F1
#
_cell.length_a   1.000
_cell.length_b   1.000
_cell.length_c   1.000
_cell.angle_alpha   90.00
_cell.angle_beta   90.00
_cell.angle_gamma   90.00
#
_symmetry.space_group_name_H-M   'P 1'
#
loop_
_entity.id
_entity.type
_entity.pdbx_description
1 polymer ?
#
loop_
_entity_poly.entity_id
_entity_poly.type
_entity_poly.pdbx_seq_one_letter_code
_entity_poly.pdbx_strand_id
1 'polypeptide(L)'
;MADIAVLLGTLELENFEHKSFVPFNKLEALFTRDKIHELVRQHDLKFYLIDEIVDRVLDGGLRTFAILAAVQEIRSIERFIREDQFSEVSLDAKLPLKETDISQYFSNPEKGRLFLRRQWTFLAPVFSENRSRRELNDRIILPFLHKNPIGEGGFAKVYKVTVDASHHTLSTSTNSSGLNVLGNAQQQNVPSLPLDLICKQLERPDDEGTLAEEFEHEVSILLALRCLQHPNIISLVTAFSKGTTYSFLLPAADGDLRKLLNTSHRLPGFRTETEIFGSLWGLSSALDAVHNYFFSQFNVRQVGCHYDIKPDNILLSNGKLMLSDFGLSRLRRPEDGSQTTFQTGNPLYLAPECESISEGFKHERIGRASDIWSLGCVLAEILAYLSVEPASGPETVRNFVRDRRLKIGPFISSMFYGENEVNPAVQKFLENCKTDQTLSNGLKSLARIVGRILQFDPSQRPSAAHITRLLFHLTQQSRIATITSTFDKGFRPLELELEIEMERLSIWSETIGLCADLLDVPESTWFAMNHTFEEYENLQQLLIKIEEETGMIATELQKTASGRPAFQLYYRLQKLQDQLWDSQTLAVRHLMFDRLEEIMLSKDSLAKPREAFGSIQHAVVSSYSSSTEQFRQRFVYLATMRNVASAMLRQDRQTQGLKLDRKVIKGPWFDLGPHAVGILEPNCVHVLIEYLTYGETWSSHEDKLLERVNAIASLRKKSVSESIFPILRCHGYYCDPTRFRLGIVYQLPTEARNTVPINLLTVFEKTKSRSLQPSLTHRYRLASALVSCVLNFHRGGWLHRSISAFNIICFPDAFPNVAASLAKPYFIGFNHSRVNDDNEYSSRTDMEYQHPVYQSNTRAYADDTMRGIVRFRQEFDYYSIGLVLMEIAFWRPLSSITQRIVGSPEQMLAELQEKFIPLVRTYMGDIYGDAVQYCLTAYEEGHQPLESVRNGFNENVVLLISKCFV
;
A
#
# COMPACT_ATOMS: atom_id res chain seq x y z
N MET A 1 -24.18 58.67 23.45
CA MET A 1 -23.36 59.39 22.45
C MET A 1 -21.87 59.09 22.60
N ALA A 2 -21.22 59.39 23.76
CA ALA A 2 -19.80 59.09 23.98
C ALA A 2 -19.48 57.57 24.05
N ASP A 3 -20.46 56.76 24.45
CA ASP A 3 -20.27 55.35 24.80
C ASP A 3 -19.81 54.45 23.62
N ILE A 4 -20.46 54.51 22.45
CA ILE A 4 -20.10 53.65 21.30
C ILE A 4 -18.76 54.05 20.64
N ALA A 5 -18.46 55.35 20.58
CA ALA A 5 -17.20 55.83 20.01
C ALA A 5 -16.01 55.50 20.93
N VAL A 6 -16.21 55.57 22.25
CA VAL A 6 -15.22 55.11 23.24
C VAL A 6 -15.04 53.59 23.14
N LEU A 7 -16.14 52.84 23.05
CA LEU A 7 -16.10 51.38 22.90
C LEU A 7 -15.35 50.96 21.62
N LEU A 8 -15.64 51.58 20.48
CA LEU A 8 -14.87 51.34 19.24
C LEU A 8 -13.39 51.66 19.40
N GLY A 9 -13.04 52.72 20.13
CA GLY A 9 -11.66 53.04 20.49
C GLY A 9 -10.98 51.96 21.33
N THR A 10 -11.71 51.26 22.20
CA THR A 10 -11.16 50.12 22.97
C THR A 10 -10.91 48.86 22.14
N LEU A 11 -11.49 48.77 20.93
CA LEU A 11 -11.29 47.64 20.03
C LEU A 11 -10.05 47.79 19.14
N GLU A 12 -9.51 49.00 19.04
CA GLU A 12 -8.33 49.33 18.23
C GLU A 12 -7.11 48.50 18.68
N LEU A 13 -6.42 47.91 17.71
CA LEU A 13 -5.12 47.27 17.87
C LEU A 13 -4.07 48.11 17.16
N GLU A 14 -2.85 48.12 17.71
CA GLU A 14 -1.72 48.84 17.13
C GLU A 14 -0.86 47.88 16.29
N ASN A 15 -0.49 48.31 15.08
CA ASN A 15 0.40 47.55 14.20
C ASN A 15 1.89 47.91 14.42
N PHE A 16 2.78 47.22 13.72
CA PHE A 16 4.24 47.44 13.79
C PHE A 16 4.70 48.87 13.40
N GLU A 17 3.86 49.67 12.74
CA GLU A 17 4.15 51.07 12.37
C GLU A 17 3.55 52.08 13.36
N HIS A 18 3.09 51.62 14.54
CA HIS A 18 2.36 52.43 15.52
C HIS A 18 1.05 53.04 14.98
N LYS A 19 0.39 52.35 14.04
CA LYS A 19 -0.90 52.74 13.48
C LYS A 19 -2.01 51.84 14.00
N SER A 20 -3.09 52.46 14.47
CA SER A 20 -4.25 51.74 14.98
C SER A 20 -5.21 51.27 13.88
N PHE A 21 -5.65 50.02 13.98
CA PHE A 21 -6.70 49.44 13.14
C PHE A 21 -7.73 48.67 13.99
N VAL A 22 -8.94 48.47 13.47
CA VAL A 22 -10.00 47.72 14.17
C VAL A 22 -10.21 46.35 13.50
N PRO A 23 -10.03 45.25 14.26
CA PRO A 23 -10.41 43.89 13.89
C PRO A 23 -11.83 43.74 13.34
N PHE A 24 -11.99 43.10 12.18
CA PHE A 24 -13.30 42.92 11.56
C PHE A 24 -14.24 42.04 12.40
N ASN A 25 -13.74 40.94 12.97
CA ASN A 25 -14.54 40.07 13.84
C ASN A 25 -15.04 40.77 15.12
N LYS A 26 -14.31 41.75 15.65
CA LYS A 26 -14.75 42.55 16.80
C LYS A 26 -15.87 43.50 16.40
N LEU A 27 -15.88 43.98 15.15
CA LEU A 27 -17.02 44.72 14.61
C LEU A 27 -18.24 43.82 14.48
N GLU A 28 -18.08 42.59 13.99
CA GLU A 28 -19.17 41.61 13.87
C GLU A 28 -19.76 41.25 15.24
N ALA A 29 -18.90 41.04 16.24
CA ALA A 29 -19.31 40.75 17.61
C ALA A 29 -19.99 41.96 18.30
N LEU A 30 -19.54 43.18 18.00
CA LEU A 30 -20.10 44.40 18.59
C LEU A 30 -21.45 44.77 17.95
N PHE A 31 -21.53 44.75 16.63
CA PHE A 31 -22.69 45.23 15.87
C PHE A 31 -23.62 44.06 15.53
N THR A 32 -24.23 43.48 16.56
CA THR A 32 -25.33 42.53 16.37
C THR A 32 -26.58 43.24 15.84
N ARG A 33 -27.52 42.48 15.27
CA ARG A 33 -28.81 43.01 14.80
C ARG A 33 -29.47 43.92 15.85
N ASP A 34 -29.55 43.45 17.10
CA ASP A 34 -30.13 44.21 18.21
C ASP A 34 -29.35 45.48 18.52
N LYS A 35 -28.01 45.42 18.48
CA LYS A 35 -27.17 46.59 18.77
C LYS A 35 -27.27 47.65 17.69
N ILE A 36 -27.28 47.26 16.41
CA ILE A 36 -27.50 48.19 15.29
C ILE A 36 -28.88 48.82 15.43
N HIS A 37 -29.91 48.01 15.72
CA HIS A 37 -31.27 48.48 15.92
C HIS A 37 -31.38 49.50 17.07
N GLU A 38 -30.72 49.24 18.20
CA GLU A 38 -30.65 50.15 19.35
C GLU A 38 -30.02 51.48 18.95
N LEU A 39 -28.85 51.43 18.30
CA LEU A 39 -28.10 52.62 17.88
C LEU A 39 -28.88 53.44 16.85
N VAL A 40 -29.53 52.80 15.90
CA VAL A 40 -30.36 53.48 14.88
C VAL A 40 -31.56 54.20 15.53
N ARG A 41 -32.25 53.57 16.49
CA ARG A 41 -33.37 54.19 17.23
C ARG A 41 -32.95 55.42 18.04
N GLN A 42 -31.75 55.41 18.62
CA GLN A 42 -31.24 56.53 19.42
C GLN A 42 -30.88 57.78 18.59
N HIS A 43 -30.85 57.69 17.25
CA HIS A 43 -30.39 58.76 16.36
C HIS A 43 -31.51 59.37 15.48
N ASP A 44 -32.77 59.24 15.91
CA ASP A 44 -33.95 59.87 15.28
C ASP A 44 -34.09 59.55 13.78
N LEU A 45 -33.75 58.31 13.41
CA LEU A 45 -33.94 57.77 12.08
C LEU A 45 -35.40 57.34 11.86
N LYS A 46 -35.87 57.44 10.62
CA LYS A 46 -37.27 57.16 10.27
C LYS A 46 -37.60 55.69 10.56
N PHE A 47 -38.62 55.44 11.38
CA PHE A 47 -38.95 54.10 11.90
C PHE A 47 -39.13 53.03 10.82
N TYR A 48 -39.61 53.42 9.63
CA TYR A 48 -39.87 52.51 8.52
C TYR A 48 -38.61 52.14 7.70
N LEU A 49 -37.47 52.82 7.92
CA LEU A 49 -36.19 52.52 7.28
C LEU A 49 -35.27 51.68 8.18
N ILE A 50 -35.65 51.44 9.44
CA ILE A 50 -34.76 50.83 10.42
C ILE A 50 -34.38 49.41 10.01
N ASP A 51 -35.35 48.59 9.61
CA ASP A 51 -35.10 47.19 9.22
C ASP A 51 -34.24 47.13 7.95
N GLU A 52 -34.49 48.01 6.97
CA GLU A 52 -33.67 48.15 5.77
C GLU A 52 -32.22 48.55 6.10
N ILE A 53 -32.03 49.52 6.99
CA ILE A 53 -30.69 49.93 7.44
C ILE A 53 -29.98 48.77 8.13
N VAL A 54 -30.66 48.08 9.05
CA VAL A 54 -30.09 46.96 9.80
C VAL A 54 -29.67 45.84 8.85
N ASP A 55 -30.52 45.48 7.89
CA ASP A 55 -30.22 44.43 6.92
C ASP A 55 -29.07 44.84 5.99
N ARG A 56 -29.04 46.09 5.49
CA ARG A 56 -27.94 46.59 4.63
C ARG A 56 -26.62 46.73 5.37
N VAL A 57 -26.64 47.00 6.68
CA VAL A 57 -25.41 47.04 7.49
C VAL A 57 -24.86 45.64 7.72
N LEU A 58 -25.72 44.67 8.05
CA LEU A 58 -25.33 43.27 8.24
C LEU A 58 -24.90 42.63 6.91
N ASP A 59 -25.52 43.01 5.80
CA ASP A 59 -25.19 42.56 4.44
C ASP A 59 -24.10 43.43 3.78
N GLY A 60 -22.97 43.57 4.48
CA GLY A 60 -21.75 44.20 3.95
C GLY A 60 -21.67 45.72 4.05
N GLY A 61 -22.32 46.33 5.05
CA GLY A 61 -22.19 47.76 5.38
C GLY A 61 -21.56 48.03 6.76
N LEU A 62 -20.99 47.02 7.39
CA LEU A 62 -20.52 47.05 8.76
C LEU A 62 -19.36 48.04 8.98
N ARG A 63 -18.40 48.11 8.05
CA ARG A 63 -17.26 49.05 8.16
C ARG A 63 -17.75 50.49 8.01
N THR A 64 -18.62 50.73 7.05
CA THR A 64 -19.24 52.04 6.81
C THR A 64 -20.00 52.50 8.05
N PHE A 65 -20.84 51.64 8.62
CA PHE A 65 -21.59 51.91 9.85
C PHE A 65 -20.66 52.16 11.05
N ALA A 66 -19.62 51.35 11.22
CA ALA A 66 -18.64 51.52 12.28
C ALA A 66 -17.89 52.85 12.20
N ILE A 67 -17.48 53.29 11.00
CA ILE A 67 -16.85 54.59 10.80
C ILE A 67 -17.84 55.72 11.13
N LEU A 68 -19.10 55.62 10.67
CA LEU A 68 -20.15 56.59 11.01
C LEU A 68 -20.41 56.68 12.51
N ALA A 69 -20.43 55.54 13.21
CA ALA A 69 -20.54 55.49 14.67
C ALA A 69 -19.32 56.11 15.36
N ALA A 70 -18.10 55.85 14.87
CA ALA A 70 -16.87 56.41 15.42
C ALA A 70 -16.80 57.94 15.28
N VAL A 71 -17.34 58.50 14.19
CA VAL A 71 -17.41 59.95 13.98
C VAL A 71 -18.67 60.59 14.59
N GLN A 72 -19.53 59.79 15.25
CA GLN A 72 -20.81 60.20 15.85
C GLN A 72 -21.76 60.86 14.83
N GLU A 73 -21.91 60.24 13.65
CA GLU A 73 -22.78 60.71 12.55
C GLU A 73 -23.54 59.54 11.90
N ILE A 74 -24.14 58.66 12.71
CA ILE A 74 -24.87 57.46 12.24
C ILE A 74 -25.98 57.82 11.25
N ARG A 75 -26.63 58.99 11.41
CA ARG A 75 -27.73 59.45 10.55
C ARG A 75 -27.36 59.53 9.07
N SER A 76 -26.08 59.73 8.74
CA SER A 76 -25.62 59.77 7.35
C SER A 76 -25.79 58.44 6.61
N ILE A 77 -26.03 57.31 7.30
CA ILE A 77 -26.26 56.01 6.67
C ILE A 77 -27.44 56.03 5.68
N GLU A 78 -28.47 56.86 5.92
CA GLU A 78 -29.60 57.03 4.99
C GLU A 78 -29.14 57.52 3.61
N ARG A 79 -28.09 58.35 3.57
CA ARG A 79 -27.52 58.85 2.31
C ARG A 79 -26.69 57.78 1.61
N PHE A 80 -25.94 56.97 2.36
CA PHE A 80 -25.20 55.85 1.78
C PHE A 80 -26.12 54.85 1.07
N ILE A 81 -27.28 54.56 1.67
CA ILE A 81 -28.32 53.69 1.12
C ILE A 81 -29.03 54.40 -0.05
N ARG A 82 -29.50 55.64 0.11
CA ARG A 82 -30.20 56.34 -0.99
C ARG A 82 -29.34 56.50 -2.26
N GLU A 83 -28.05 56.70 -2.08
CA GLU A 83 -27.07 56.83 -3.17
C GLU A 83 -26.53 55.48 -3.67
N ASP A 84 -27.08 54.33 -3.22
CA ASP A 84 -26.75 53.01 -3.76
C ASP A 84 -27.46 52.70 -5.09
N GLN A 85 -28.38 53.56 -5.51
CA GLN A 85 -29.13 53.42 -6.76
C GLN A 85 -29.87 52.08 -6.88
N PHE A 86 -30.31 51.50 -5.76
CA PHE A 86 -30.90 50.15 -5.69
C PHE A 86 -29.93 49.04 -6.16
N SER A 87 -28.63 49.28 -6.07
CA SER A 87 -27.60 48.31 -6.41
C SER A 87 -27.46 47.27 -5.29
N GLU A 88 -27.34 46.00 -5.68
CA GLU A 88 -27.00 44.90 -4.75
C GLU A 88 -25.54 44.99 -4.23
N VAL A 89 -24.76 45.97 -4.68
CA VAL A 89 -23.40 46.21 -4.19
C VAL A 89 -23.44 46.62 -2.71
N SER A 90 -22.55 46.01 -1.91
CA SER A 90 -22.46 46.29 -0.48
C SER A 90 -21.97 47.71 -0.20
N LEU A 91 -22.40 48.31 0.91
CA LEU A 91 -22.02 49.69 1.26
C LEU A 91 -20.50 49.82 1.47
N ASP A 92 -19.87 48.80 2.05
CA ASP A 92 -18.43 48.78 2.29
C ASP A 92 -17.60 48.72 1.00
N ALA A 93 -18.18 48.26 -0.12
CA ALA A 93 -17.50 48.24 -1.41
C ALA A 93 -17.25 49.66 -1.97
N LYS A 94 -17.94 50.69 -1.46
CA LYS A 94 -17.72 52.10 -1.82
C LYS A 94 -16.49 52.70 -1.11
N LEU A 95 -15.90 52.02 -0.13
CA LEU A 95 -14.72 52.49 0.59
C LEU A 95 -13.43 52.11 -0.16
N PRO A 96 -12.36 52.95 -0.11
CA PRO A 96 -12.29 54.23 0.57
C PRO A 96 -12.97 55.36 -0.20
N LEU A 97 -13.67 56.25 0.50
CA LEU A 97 -14.23 57.47 -0.10
C LEU A 97 -13.14 58.50 -0.39
N LYS A 98 -13.28 59.18 -1.53
CA LYS A 98 -12.44 60.32 -1.91
C LYS A 98 -12.99 61.62 -1.32
N GLU A 99 -12.13 62.62 -1.19
CA GLU A 99 -12.50 63.94 -0.67
C GLU A 99 -13.55 64.65 -1.54
N THR A 100 -13.55 64.39 -2.85
CA THR A 100 -14.55 64.90 -3.80
C THR A 100 -15.96 64.42 -3.50
N ASP A 101 -16.09 63.20 -2.98
CA ASP A 101 -17.37 62.50 -2.86
C ASP A 101 -18.03 62.77 -1.50
N ILE A 102 -17.28 63.35 -0.54
CA ILE A 102 -17.73 63.50 0.84
C ILE A 102 -18.95 64.42 0.98
N SER A 103 -19.07 65.41 0.08
CA SER A 103 -20.16 66.39 0.06
C SER A 103 -21.52 65.75 -0.28
N GLN A 104 -21.53 64.62 -0.98
CA GLN A 104 -22.72 63.83 -1.28
C GLN A 104 -23.27 63.13 -0.03
N TYR A 105 -22.38 62.67 0.86
CA TYR A 105 -22.74 61.85 2.01
C TYR A 105 -22.88 62.63 3.32
N PHE A 106 -22.25 63.81 3.47
CA PHE A 106 -22.24 64.56 4.72
C PHE A 106 -22.71 66.00 4.53
N SER A 107 -23.69 66.42 5.33
CA SER A 107 -24.09 67.84 5.41
C SER A 107 -23.14 68.68 6.24
N ASN A 108 -22.39 68.06 7.17
CA ASN A 108 -21.38 68.72 7.98
C ASN A 108 -19.97 68.40 7.43
N PRO A 109 -19.26 69.38 6.83
CA PRO A 109 -17.93 69.17 6.25
C PRO A 109 -16.90 68.65 7.27
N GLU A 110 -16.98 69.06 8.54
CA GLU A 110 -16.04 68.64 9.58
C GLU A 110 -16.21 67.15 9.92
N LYS A 111 -17.45 66.66 9.97
CA LYS A 111 -17.74 65.23 10.15
C LYS A 111 -17.28 64.41 8.95
N GLY A 112 -17.46 64.95 7.74
CA GLY A 112 -16.93 64.35 6.51
C GLY A 112 -15.40 64.22 6.53
N ARG A 113 -14.68 65.28 6.92
CA ARG A 113 -13.22 65.23 7.10
C ARG A 113 -12.79 64.20 8.14
N LEU A 114 -13.51 64.10 9.26
CA LEU A 114 -13.23 63.11 10.29
C LEU A 114 -13.46 61.68 9.77
N PHE A 115 -14.50 61.46 8.96
CA PHE A 115 -14.76 60.17 8.29
C PHE A 115 -13.60 59.80 7.36
N LEU A 116 -13.17 60.73 6.49
CA LEU A 116 -12.06 60.50 5.56
C LEU A 116 -10.74 60.14 6.26
N ARG A 117 -10.53 60.66 7.46
CA ARG A 117 -9.37 60.33 8.31
C ARG A 117 -9.55 58.97 9.00
N ARG A 118 -10.72 58.72 9.60
CA ARG A 118 -11.01 57.51 10.39
C ARG A 118 -11.20 56.26 9.54
N GLN A 119 -11.63 56.37 8.27
CA GLN A 119 -11.88 55.21 7.43
C GLN A 119 -10.70 54.23 7.37
N TRP A 120 -9.45 54.71 7.33
CA TRP A 120 -8.26 53.88 7.21
C TRP A 120 -8.08 52.91 8.39
N THR A 121 -8.54 53.28 9.59
CA THR A 121 -8.55 52.44 10.79
C THR A 121 -9.46 51.22 10.65
N PHE A 122 -10.54 51.32 9.85
CA PHE A 122 -11.53 50.25 9.65
C PHE A 122 -11.32 49.47 8.33
N LEU A 123 -10.34 49.89 7.51
CA LEU A 123 -10.08 49.33 6.19
C LEU A 123 -8.90 48.35 6.14
N ALA A 124 -8.36 47.96 7.30
CA ALA A 124 -7.33 46.94 7.36
C ALA A 124 -7.78 45.65 6.63
N PRO A 125 -6.94 45.09 5.73
CA PRO A 125 -7.29 43.92 4.92
C PRO A 125 -7.46 42.67 5.77
N VAL A 126 -8.33 41.76 5.34
CA VAL A 126 -8.43 40.41 5.90
C VAL A 126 -7.87 39.44 4.86
N PHE A 127 -6.83 38.69 5.21
CA PHE A 127 -6.13 37.79 4.31
C PHE A 127 -6.85 36.44 4.23
N SER A 128 -7.20 36.00 3.03
CA SER A 128 -7.93 34.77 2.79
C SER A 128 -7.29 33.99 1.65
N GLU A 129 -7.30 32.66 1.73
CA GLU A 129 -6.74 31.80 0.70
C GLU A 129 -7.32 32.13 -0.69
N ASN A 130 -8.61 32.39 -0.86
CA ASN A 130 -9.20 32.54 -2.22
C ASN A 130 -8.89 33.86 -2.96
N ARG A 131 -7.95 34.67 -2.50
CA ARG A 131 -7.63 35.98 -3.12
C ARG A 131 -6.23 35.97 -3.72
N SER A 132 -6.18 36.04 -5.05
CA SER A 132 -4.97 36.00 -5.87
C SER A 132 -4.00 37.16 -5.61
N ARG A 133 -4.35 38.35 -6.09
CA ARG A 133 -3.52 39.57 -6.10
C ARG A 133 -4.38 40.80 -5.76
N ARG A 134 -3.86 41.76 -5.00
CA ARG A 134 -4.54 43.05 -4.71
C ARG A 134 -3.60 44.25 -4.84
N GLU A 135 -4.12 45.36 -5.35
CA GLU A 135 -3.46 46.65 -5.26
C GLU A 135 -4.05 47.41 -4.07
N LEU A 136 -3.20 47.75 -3.10
CA LEU A 136 -3.59 48.43 -1.88
C LEU A 136 -3.26 49.91 -1.97
N ASN A 137 -4.20 50.75 -1.54
CA ASN A 137 -3.94 52.18 -1.39
C ASN A 137 -2.84 52.41 -0.33
N ASP A 138 -1.97 53.39 -0.57
CA ASP A 138 -0.82 53.71 0.31
C ASP A 138 -1.22 54.01 1.76
N ARG A 139 -2.44 54.50 1.97
CA ARG A 139 -2.97 54.81 3.31
C ARG A 139 -3.53 53.60 4.05
N ILE A 140 -3.68 52.44 3.40
CA ILE A 140 -4.14 51.21 4.06
C ILE A 140 -3.15 50.81 5.16
N ILE A 141 -3.69 50.56 6.35
CA ILE A 141 -2.96 50.05 7.51
C ILE A 141 -2.89 48.54 7.37
N LEU A 142 -1.68 48.00 7.25
CA LEU A 142 -1.47 46.55 7.21
C LEU A 142 -1.62 46.00 8.64
N PRO A 143 -2.39 44.91 8.85
CA PRO A 143 -2.69 44.36 10.16
C PRO A 143 -1.56 43.44 10.66
N PHE A 144 -0.31 43.88 10.47
CA PHE A 144 0.87 43.16 10.97
C PHE A 144 1.16 43.67 12.38
N LEU A 145 0.98 42.82 13.40
CA LEU A 145 1.31 43.14 14.79
C LEU A 145 2.84 43.29 14.95
N HIS A 146 3.58 42.42 14.29
CA HIS A 146 5.05 42.43 14.26
C HIS A 146 5.56 42.24 12.83
N LYS A 147 6.71 42.85 12.51
CA LYS A 147 7.45 42.68 11.25
C LYS A 147 8.94 42.63 11.54
N ASN A 148 9.51 41.43 11.55
CA ASN A 148 10.91 41.20 11.87
C ASN A 148 11.68 40.76 10.61
N PRO A 149 12.82 41.39 10.26
CA PRO A 149 13.64 40.93 9.14
C PRO A 149 14.23 39.56 9.45
N ILE A 150 14.16 38.63 8.49
CA ILE A 150 14.74 37.28 8.62
C ILE A 150 15.76 36.94 7.54
N GLY A 151 15.76 37.68 6.44
CA GLY A 151 16.73 37.51 5.36
C GLY A 151 16.68 38.67 4.38
N GLU A 152 17.80 38.90 3.71
CA GLU A 152 17.96 39.89 2.65
C GLU A 152 18.71 39.20 1.50
N GLY A 153 18.06 39.08 0.35
CA GLY A 153 18.64 38.56 -0.89
C GLY A 153 18.86 39.69 -1.89
N GLY A 154 19.54 39.41 -3.01
CA GLY A 154 19.87 40.42 -4.03
C GLY A 154 18.66 41.06 -4.74
N PHE A 155 17.47 40.45 -4.62
CA PHE A 155 16.25 40.87 -5.32
C PHE A 155 15.03 41.03 -4.39
N ALA A 156 15.18 40.70 -3.10
CA ALA A 156 14.07 40.76 -2.15
C ALA A 156 14.51 40.80 -0.69
N LYS A 157 13.76 41.54 0.14
CA LYS A 157 13.82 41.47 1.61
C LYS A 157 12.72 40.57 2.14
N VAL A 158 13.07 39.71 3.08
CA VAL A 158 12.16 38.72 3.66
C VAL A 158 11.94 39.03 5.13
N TYR A 159 10.66 39.17 5.50
CA TYR A 159 10.23 39.47 6.85
C TYR A 159 9.34 38.36 7.40
N LYS A 160 9.51 38.04 8.68
CA LYS A 160 8.49 37.31 9.44
C LYS A 160 7.46 38.32 9.94
N VAL A 161 6.19 38.14 9.57
CA VAL A 161 5.07 39.00 9.98
C VAL A 161 4.07 38.22 10.82
N THR A 162 3.58 38.82 11.89
CA THR A 162 2.52 38.24 12.74
C THR A 162 1.21 38.93 12.44
N VAL A 163 0.21 38.18 11.98
CA VAL A 163 -1.13 38.67 11.65
C VAL A 163 -2.09 38.29 12.78
N ASP A 164 -2.90 39.23 13.24
CA ASP A 164 -3.92 38.96 14.25
C ASP A 164 -4.99 37.95 13.73
N ALA A 165 -5.53 37.13 14.63
CA ALA A 165 -6.55 36.12 14.32
C ALA A 165 -7.76 36.67 13.55
N SER A 166 -8.09 37.95 13.78
CA SER A 166 -9.22 38.64 13.14
C SER A 166 -8.98 39.08 11.69
N HIS A 167 -7.73 39.06 11.24
CA HIS A 167 -7.31 39.55 9.93
C HIS A 167 -6.85 38.43 8.99
N HIS A 168 -7.23 37.18 9.29
CA HIS A 168 -7.10 36.09 8.36
C HIS A 168 -8.25 35.08 8.45
N THR A 169 -8.54 34.38 7.35
CA THR A 169 -9.48 33.25 7.31
C THR A 169 -8.79 31.96 6.86
N LEU A 170 -7.48 31.89 7.10
CA LEU A 170 -6.61 30.82 6.64
C LEU A 170 -6.73 29.59 7.55
N SER A 171 -6.66 28.39 6.97
CA SER A 171 -6.77 27.14 7.74
C SER A 171 -5.48 26.90 8.52
N THR A 172 -5.56 26.76 9.85
CA THR A 172 -4.38 26.60 10.71
C THR A 172 -4.29 25.21 11.35
N SER A 173 -3.09 24.64 11.43
CA SER A 173 -2.72 23.50 12.27
C SER A 173 -1.59 23.90 13.23
N THR A 174 -1.53 23.28 14.41
CA THR A 174 -0.41 23.48 15.34
C THR A 174 0.76 22.57 14.97
N ASN A 175 1.94 23.13 14.76
CA ASN A 175 3.16 22.36 14.52
C ASN A 175 3.74 21.79 15.83
N SER A 176 4.81 20.99 15.71
CA SER A 176 5.49 20.32 16.83
C SER A 176 6.20 21.27 17.81
N SER A 177 6.37 22.55 17.46
CA SER A 177 6.91 23.61 18.33
C SER A 177 5.82 24.47 18.98
N GLY A 178 4.54 24.12 18.80
CA GLY A 178 3.40 24.84 19.40
C GLY A 178 3.01 26.13 18.67
N LEU A 179 3.56 26.38 17.47
CA LEU A 179 3.16 27.51 16.61
C LEU A 179 2.01 27.09 15.67
N ASN A 180 1.09 28.02 15.42
CA ASN A 180 0.08 27.85 14.38
C ASN A 180 0.74 28.05 13.01
N VAL A 181 0.58 27.06 12.14
CA VAL A 181 1.07 27.03 10.75
C VAL A 181 -0.13 26.76 9.85
N LEU A 182 -0.05 27.12 8.57
CA LEU A 182 -1.10 26.80 7.61
C LEU A 182 -1.22 25.28 7.44
N GLY A 183 -2.44 24.77 7.55
CA GLY A 183 -2.74 23.33 7.50
C GLY A 183 -3.94 23.02 6.61
N ASN A 184 -3.93 21.86 5.97
CA ASN A 184 -5.04 21.36 5.15
C ASN A 184 -6.15 20.82 6.07
N ALA A 185 -7.12 21.64 6.46
CA ALA A 185 -8.29 21.18 7.22
C ALA A 185 -9.60 21.80 6.70
N GLN A 186 -10.56 20.94 6.35
CA GLN A 186 -11.93 21.27 5.93
C GLN A 186 -12.86 21.63 7.11
N GLN A 187 -12.37 22.34 8.14
CA GLN A 187 -13.24 22.83 9.21
C GLN A 187 -13.23 24.35 9.23
N GLN A 188 -14.39 24.93 8.92
CA GLN A 188 -14.71 26.34 9.14
C GLN A 188 -14.80 26.61 10.66
N ASN A 189 -13.65 26.65 11.34
CA ASN A 189 -13.56 27.20 12.69
C ASN A 189 -12.97 28.60 12.62
N VAL A 190 -13.58 29.53 13.36
CA VAL A 190 -13.08 30.90 13.52
C VAL A 190 -11.64 30.84 14.05
N PRO A 191 -10.66 31.51 13.41
CA PRO A 191 -9.29 31.52 13.91
C PRO A 191 -9.24 32.12 15.31
N SER A 192 -8.64 31.40 16.27
CA SER A 192 -8.60 31.79 17.68
C SER A 192 -7.27 32.40 18.14
N LEU A 193 -6.25 32.41 17.28
CA LEU A 193 -4.88 32.83 17.64
C LEU A 193 -4.19 33.55 16.48
N PRO A 194 -3.27 34.50 16.76
CA PRO A 194 -2.42 35.11 15.74
C PRO A 194 -1.61 34.09 14.94
N LEU A 195 -1.29 34.43 13.70
CA LEU A 195 -0.60 33.57 12.75
C LEU A 195 0.69 34.24 12.23
N ASP A 196 1.77 33.48 12.25
CA ASP A 196 3.04 33.91 11.65
C ASP A 196 3.08 33.55 10.15
N LEU A 197 3.42 34.53 9.32
CA LEU A 197 3.59 34.41 7.87
C LEU A 197 4.95 34.99 7.44
N ILE A 198 5.35 34.68 6.21
CA ILE A 198 6.52 35.28 5.57
C ILE A 198 6.05 36.33 4.57
N CYS A 199 6.58 37.54 4.69
CA CYS A 199 6.41 38.63 3.73
C CYS A 199 7.70 38.80 2.92
N LYS A 200 7.71 38.33 1.68
CA LYS A 200 8.79 38.60 0.70
C LYS A 200 8.46 39.91 -0.01
N GLN A 201 9.31 40.91 0.13
CA GLN A 201 9.18 42.20 -0.55
C GLN A 201 10.25 42.31 -1.63
N LEU A 202 9.85 42.54 -2.88
CA LEU A 202 10.81 42.72 -3.98
C LEU A 202 11.52 44.07 -3.83
N GLU A 203 12.83 44.07 -4.05
CA GLU A 203 13.67 45.27 -4.09
C GLU A 203 14.52 45.26 -5.36
N ARG A 204 14.74 46.44 -5.95
CA ARG A 204 15.75 46.60 -7.00
C ARG A 204 16.94 47.41 -6.52
N PRO A 205 18.15 46.99 -6.90
CA PRO A 205 19.22 47.92 -7.25
C PRO A 205 18.91 48.51 -8.64
N ASP A 206 18.92 49.83 -8.73
CA ASP A 206 18.78 50.73 -9.91
C ASP A 206 18.73 50.11 -11.34
N ASP A 207 17.68 50.47 -12.11
CA ASP A 207 17.46 50.37 -13.58
C ASP A 207 17.93 49.10 -14.32
N GLU A 208 17.06 48.19 -14.79
CA GLU A 208 16.60 48.11 -16.20
C GLU A 208 15.42 47.11 -16.39
N GLY A 209 14.17 47.56 -16.25
CA GLY A 209 12.96 46.73 -16.39
C GLY A 209 11.87 47.11 -15.39
N THR A 210 10.65 46.57 -15.46
CA THR A 210 9.64 46.93 -14.46
C THR A 210 9.58 45.85 -13.37
N LEU A 211 9.88 46.20 -12.11
CA LEU A 211 9.60 45.35 -10.93
C LEU A 211 8.17 44.77 -10.94
N ALA A 212 7.26 45.50 -11.57
CA ALA A 212 5.90 45.07 -11.84
C ALA A 212 5.84 43.80 -12.70
N GLU A 213 6.58 43.71 -13.81
CA GLU A 213 6.62 42.52 -14.67
C GLU A 213 7.16 41.29 -13.94
N GLU A 214 8.24 41.45 -13.18
CA GLU A 214 8.82 40.37 -12.35
C GLU A 214 7.81 39.89 -11.29
N PHE A 215 7.14 40.84 -10.63
CA PHE A 215 6.07 40.54 -9.68
C PHE A 215 4.90 39.81 -10.33
N GLU A 216 4.34 40.33 -11.43
CA GLU A 216 3.24 39.68 -12.14
C GLU A 216 3.62 38.28 -12.65
N HIS A 217 4.86 38.14 -13.12
CA HIS A 217 5.38 36.86 -13.57
C HIS A 217 5.39 35.84 -12.43
N GLU A 218 6.02 36.14 -11.29
CA GLU A 218 6.06 35.23 -10.14
C GLU A 218 4.66 34.95 -9.57
N VAL A 219 3.78 35.97 -9.48
CA VAL A 219 2.37 35.79 -9.09
C VAL A 219 1.68 34.79 -10.01
N SER A 220 1.84 34.91 -11.33
CA SER A 220 1.18 34.01 -12.29
C SER A 220 1.61 32.55 -12.12
N ILE A 221 2.91 32.30 -11.90
CA ILE A 221 3.46 30.96 -11.69
C ILE A 221 2.95 30.39 -10.36
N LEU A 222 3.05 31.15 -9.27
CA LEU A 222 2.61 30.69 -7.95
C LEU A 222 1.11 30.38 -7.90
N LEU A 223 0.27 31.17 -8.60
CA LEU A 223 -1.16 30.90 -8.70
C LEU A 223 -1.45 29.64 -9.51
N ALA A 224 -0.69 29.38 -10.59
CA ALA A 224 -0.82 28.14 -11.35
C ALA A 224 -0.41 26.93 -10.49
N LEU A 225 0.76 26.98 -9.86
CA LEU A 225 1.26 25.87 -9.02
C LEU A 225 0.37 25.59 -7.80
N ARG A 226 -0.28 26.62 -7.27
CA ARG A 226 -1.26 26.44 -6.20
C ARG A 226 -2.43 25.54 -6.59
N CYS A 227 -2.83 25.49 -7.87
CA CYS A 227 -3.87 24.59 -8.35
C CYS A 227 -3.50 23.10 -8.19
N LEU A 228 -2.21 22.78 -8.09
CA LEU A 228 -1.75 21.40 -7.88
C LEU A 228 -1.94 20.93 -6.44
N GLN A 229 -2.06 21.84 -5.47
CA GLN A 229 -2.13 21.53 -4.03
C GLN A 229 -0.99 20.59 -3.54
N HIS A 230 0.18 20.66 -4.17
CA HIS A 230 1.27 19.74 -3.90
C HIS A 230 1.93 20.05 -2.53
N PRO A 231 2.13 19.05 -1.64
CA PRO A 231 2.59 19.28 -0.27
C PRO A 231 4.04 19.79 -0.15
N ASN A 232 4.84 19.61 -1.21
CA ASN A 232 6.25 20.03 -1.26
C ASN A 232 6.49 21.24 -2.19
N ILE A 233 5.44 22.02 -2.53
CA ILE A 233 5.57 23.30 -3.25
C ILE A 233 5.02 24.42 -2.35
N ILE A 234 5.74 25.53 -2.22
CA ILE A 234 5.25 26.67 -1.44
C ILE A 234 3.95 27.22 -2.06
N SER A 235 2.91 27.38 -1.24
CA SER A 235 1.62 27.89 -1.69
C SER A 235 1.50 29.38 -1.41
N LEU A 236 1.12 30.18 -2.41
CA LEU A 236 0.88 31.61 -2.24
C LEU A 236 -0.40 31.85 -1.43
N VAL A 237 -0.26 32.51 -0.27
CA VAL A 237 -1.41 32.99 0.51
C VAL A 237 -2.10 34.10 -0.25
N THR A 238 -1.35 35.18 -0.54
CA THR A 238 -1.81 36.29 -1.39
C THR A 238 -0.61 37.14 -1.79
N ALA A 239 -0.77 37.92 -2.85
CA ALA A 239 0.20 38.92 -3.27
C ALA A 239 -0.44 40.31 -3.30
N PHE A 240 0.33 41.36 -2.97
CA PHE A 240 -0.16 42.72 -3.06
C PHE A 240 0.91 43.74 -3.38
N SER A 241 0.50 44.83 -4.02
CA SER A 241 1.30 46.05 -4.16
C SER A 241 0.77 47.13 -3.22
N LYS A 242 1.68 47.94 -2.67
CA LYS A 242 1.37 49.14 -1.90
C LYS A 242 2.42 50.20 -2.24
N GLY A 243 2.01 51.28 -2.90
CA GLY A 243 2.93 52.25 -3.50
C GLY A 243 3.85 51.56 -4.52
N THR A 244 5.15 51.73 -4.34
CA THR A 244 6.19 51.08 -5.17
C THR A 244 6.66 49.74 -4.63
N THR A 245 6.08 49.25 -3.52
CA THR A 245 6.48 47.99 -2.88
C THR A 245 5.58 46.85 -3.33
N TYR A 246 6.21 45.79 -3.84
CA TYR A 246 5.55 44.55 -4.24
C TYR A 246 5.83 43.47 -3.19
N SER A 247 4.79 42.84 -2.66
CA SER A 247 4.88 41.91 -1.52
C SER A 247 4.12 40.62 -1.76
N PHE A 248 4.73 39.50 -1.36
CA PHE A 248 4.12 38.18 -1.30
C PHE A 248 3.95 37.75 0.15
N LEU A 249 2.77 37.27 0.51
CA LEU A 249 2.55 36.56 1.77
C LEU A 249 2.56 35.06 1.53
N LEU A 250 3.44 34.38 2.27
CA LEU A 250 3.72 32.95 2.16
C LEU A 250 3.61 32.29 3.54
N PRO A 251 3.35 30.97 3.61
CA PRO A 251 3.42 30.20 4.86
C PRO A 251 4.78 30.34 5.55
N ALA A 252 4.77 30.37 6.88
CA ALA A 252 6.00 30.25 7.66
C ALA A 252 6.63 28.85 7.53
N ALA A 253 7.95 28.84 7.43
CA ALA A 253 8.79 27.65 7.45
C ALA A 253 9.74 27.70 8.65
N ASP A 254 10.20 26.53 9.11
CA ASP A 254 11.15 26.39 10.23
C ASP A 254 12.55 26.92 9.85
N GLY A 255 12.88 26.92 8.55
CA GLY A 255 14.09 27.46 7.96
C GLY A 255 14.27 27.00 6.51
N ASP A 256 15.42 27.28 5.92
CA ASP A 256 15.84 26.76 4.61
C ASP A 256 16.87 25.61 4.77
N LEU A 257 17.09 24.88 3.68
CA LEU A 257 18.01 23.74 3.65
C LEU A 257 19.47 24.19 3.86
N ARG A 258 19.86 25.41 3.43
CA ARG A 258 21.20 25.95 3.70
C ARG A 258 21.46 26.03 5.20
N LYS A 259 20.50 26.54 5.96
CA LYS A 259 20.56 26.64 7.42
C LYS A 259 20.63 25.26 8.07
N LEU A 260 19.88 24.27 7.57
CA LEU A 260 20.00 22.88 8.04
C LEU A 260 21.42 22.35 7.83
N LEU A 261 21.98 22.48 6.62
CA LEU A 261 23.31 21.97 6.29
C LEU A 261 24.43 22.62 7.12
N ASN A 262 24.18 23.81 7.68
CA ASN A 262 25.11 24.51 8.58
C ASN A 262 24.92 24.16 10.06
N THR A 263 23.91 23.35 10.41
CA THR A 263 23.53 23.06 11.79
C THR A 263 23.99 21.67 12.22
N SER A 264 24.60 21.56 13.40
CA SER A 264 25.14 20.30 13.95
C SER A 264 24.10 19.33 14.54
N HIS A 265 22.81 19.62 14.38
CA HIS A 265 21.72 18.77 14.85
C HIS A 265 20.70 18.53 13.74
N ARG A 266 20.15 17.31 13.71
CA ARG A 266 19.06 16.93 12.80
C ARG A 266 17.77 17.60 13.22
N LEU A 267 17.08 18.24 12.28
CA LEU A 267 15.74 18.78 12.50
C LEU A 267 14.68 17.67 12.42
N PRO A 268 13.46 17.89 12.96
CA PRO A 268 12.33 16.99 12.72
C PRO A 268 12.13 16.72 11.22
N GLY A 269 11.83 15.48 10.82
CA GLY A 269 11.73 15.07 9.41
C GLY A 269 13.07 14.78 8.72
N PHE A 270 14.18 14.96 9.45
CA PHE A 270 15.53 14.61 9.03
C PHE A 270 16.22 13.71 10.07
N ARG A 271 15.47 12.97 10.89
CA ARG A 271 16.04 12.19 12.01
C ARG A 271 16.45 10.80 11.60
N THR A 272 15.56 10.09 10.91
CA THR A 272 15.77 8.71 10.43
C THR A 272 15.99 8.71 8.91
N GLU A 273 16.61 7.66 8.38
CA GLU A 273 16.78 7.52 6.93
C GLU A 273 15.45 7.51 6.18
N THR A 274 14.42 6.87 6.73
CA THR A 274 13.09 6.82 6.12
C THR A 274 12.44 8.22 6.02
N GLU A 275 12.57 9.04 7.07
CA GLU A 275 12.11 10.44 7.04
C GLU A 275 12.88 11.26 6.00
N ILE A 276 14.21 11.10 5.98
CA ILE A 276 15.10 11.81 5.04
C ILE A 276 14.74 11.43 3.61
N PHE A 277 14.73 10.15 3.27
CA PHE A 277 14.43 9.70 1.91
C PHE A 277 13.01 10.10 1.49
N GLY A 278 12.04 10.05 2.41
CA GLY A 278 10.68 10.56 2.17
C GLY A 278 10.66 12.06 1.86
N SER A 279 11.48 12.85 2.55
CA SER A 279 11.67 14.28 2.26
C SER A 279 12.34 14.52 0.91
N LEU A 280 13.33 13.71 0.54
CA LEU A 280 13.98 13.79 -0.78
C LEU A 280 13.03 13.41 -1.91
N TRP A 281 12.22 12.37 -1.71
CA TRP A 281 11.14 11.99 -2.62
C TRP A 281 10.10 13.11 -2.78
N GLY A 282 9.67 13.72 -1.68
CA GLY A 282 8.74 14.86 -1.74
C GLY A 282 9.30 16.03 -2.56
N LEU A 283 10.60 16.33 -2.40
CA LEU A 283 11.28 17.36 -3.19
C LEU A 283 11.34 17.01 -4.69
N SER A 284 11.71 15.79 -5.04
CA SER A 284 11.76 15.38 -6.46
C SER A 284 10.36 15.31 -7.08
N SER A 285 9.34 14.91 -6.31
CA SER A 285 7.94 14.93 -6.70
C SER A 285 7.45 16.35 -6.99
N ALA A 286 7.84 17.33 -6.16
CA ALA A 286 7.53 18.74 -6.43
C ALA A 286 8.15 19.21 -7.75
N LEU A 287 9.41 18.83 -8.01
CA LEU A 287 10.06 19.17 -9.27
C LEU A 287 9.36 18.50 -10.46
N ASP A 288 8.96 17.24 -10.33
CA ASP A 288 8.21 16.54 -11.36
C ASP A 288 6.86 17.21 -11.65
N ALA A 289 6.15 17.63 -10.60
CA ALA A 289 4.89 18.36 -10.72
C ALA A 289 5.05 19.73 -11.43
N VAL A 290 6.19 20.40 -11.26
CA VAL A 290 6.54 21.61 -12.02
C VAL A 290 6.89 21.26 -13.47
N HIS A 291 7.73 20.24 -13.69
CA HIS A 291 8.20 19.81 -15.00
C HIS A 291 7.09 19.29 -15.91
N ASN A 292 6.11 18.60 -15.31
CA ASN A 292 4.98 17.94 -15.95
C ASN A 292 3.65 18.49 -15.39
N TYR A 293 3.53 19.81 -15.32
CA TYR A 293 2.34 20.49 -14.79
C TYR A 293 1.07 19.99 -15.50
N PHE A 294 0.14 19.46 -14.70
CA PHE A 294 -1.16 19.01 -15.16
C PHE A 294 -2.26 19.40 -14.17
N PHE A 295 -3.22 20.19 -14.62
CA PHE A 295 -4.41 20.53 -13.85
C PHE A 295 -5.65 19.90 -14.49
N SER A 296 -6.17 18.87 -13.84
CA SER A 296 -7.23 17.99 -14.37
C SER A 296 -8.56 18.71 -14.60
N GLN A 297 -8.95 19.64 -13.72
CA GLN A 297 -10.24 20.34 -13.79
C GLN A 297 -10.46 21.08 -15.11
N PHE A 298 -9.39 21.64 -15.70
CA PHE A 298 -9.44 22.33 -16.99
C PHE A 298 -8.64 21.60 -18.08
N ASN A 299 -8.16 20.40 -17.82
CA ASN A 299 -7.28 19.61 -18.71
C ASN A 299 -6.10 20.42 -19.26
N VAL A 300 -5.48 21.25 -18.41
CA VAL A 300 -4.36 22.11 -18.80
C VAL A 300 -3.06 21.36 -18.55
N ARG A 301 -2.26 21.19 -19.61
CA ARG A 301 -0.91 20.63 -19.55
C ARG A 301 0.10 21.70 -19.90
N GLN A 302 1.16 21.79 -19.09
CA GLN A 302 2.29 22.68 -19.33
C GLN A 302 3.59 21.96 -19.05
N VAL A 303 4.67 22.42 -19.66
CA VAL A 303 6.04 21.99 -19.37
C VAL A 303 6.75 23.12 -18.65
N GLY A 304 7.30 22.81 -17.48
CA GLY A 304 7.89 23.80 -16.59
C GLY A 304 9.36 23.59 -16.31
N CYS A 305 10.01 24.68 -15.90
CA CYS A 305 11.38 24.71 -15.36
C CYS A 305 11.43 25.67 -14.17
N HIS A 306 12.23 25.35 -13.16
CA HIS A 306 12.41 26.19 -11.97
C HIS A 306 13.54 27.21 -12.16
N TYR A 307 14.68 26.78 -12.69
CA TYR A 307 15.91 27.53 -12.99
C TYR A 307 16.72 28.09 -11.79
N ASP A 308 16.32 27.84 -10.54
CA ASP A 308 17.03 28.34 -9.35
C ASP A 308 16.95 27.38 -8.16
N ILE A 309 17.13 26.08 -8.44
CA ILE A 309 17.15 25.06 -7.39
C ILE A 309 18.49 25.15 -6.66
N LYS A 310 18.42 25.52 -5.38
CA LYS A 310 19.56 25.62 -4.46
C LYS A 310 19.09 25.42 -3.02
N PRO A 311 19.98 25.14 -2.06
CA PRO A 311 19.58 24.93 -0.66
C PRO A 311 18.82 26.11 -0.05
N ASP A 312 19.12 27.34 -0.47
CA ASP A 312 18.49 28.56 0.00
C ASP A 312 17.00 28.67 -0.44
N ASN A 313 16.62 28.01 -1.53
CA ASN A 313 15.26 28.01 -2.10
C ASN A 313 14.47 26.73 -1.76
N ILE A 314 15.00 25.89 -0.86
CA ILE A 314 14.32 24.70 -0.36
C ILE A 314 14.01 24.91 1.11
N LEU A 315 12.73 25.09 1.43
CA LEU A 315 12.26 25.37 2.79
C LEU A 315 12.02 24.08 3.56
N LEU A 316 12.19 24.13 4.88
CA LEU A 316 11.81 23.09 5.80
C LEU A 316 10.55 23.53 6.55
N SER A 317 9.48 22.77 6.39
CA SER A 317 8.23 23.02 7.12
C SER A 317 7.62 21.70 7.55
N ASN A 318 7.33 21.55 8.85
CA ASN A 318 6.69 20.36 9.42
C ASN A 318 7.43 19.05 9.07
N GLY A 319 8.77 19.11 9.03
CA GLY A 319 9.62 17.97 8.69
C GLY A 319 9.57 17.53 7.23
N LYS A 320 9.15 18.41 6.31
CA LYS A 320 9.20 18.19 4.86
C LYS A 320 10.03 19.26 4.18
N LEU A 321 10.70 18.87 3.09
CA LEU A 321 11.33 19.83 2.17
C LEU A 321 10.27 20.39 1.21
N MET A 322 10.26 21.71 1.02
CA MET A 322 9.36 22.39 0.10
C MET A 322 10.14 23.24 -0.89
N LEU A 323 9.82 23.12 -2.17
CA LEU A 323 10.38 23.94 -3.24
C LEU A 323 9.76 25.34 -3.20
N SER A 324 10.61 26.38 -3.30
CA SER A 324 10.20 27.78 -3.20
C SER A 324 10.99 28.68 -4.15
N ASP A 325 10.59 29.95 -4.25
CA ASP A 325 11.18 30.99 -5.09
C ASP A 325 11.05 30.72 -6.60
N PHE A 326 9.85 31.00 -7.12
CA PHE A 326 9.48 30.73 -8.51
C PHE A 326 9.68 31.94 -9.44
N GLY A 327 10.42 32.96 -9.02
CA GLY A 327 10.63 34.19 -9.79
C GLY A 327 11.28 33.96 -11.16
N LEU A 328 12.21 32.99 -11.24
CA LEU A 328 12.86 32.61 -12.50
C LEU A 328 12.13 31.49 -13.25
N SER A 329 11.13 30.87 -12.62
CA SER A 329 10.46 29.71 -13.20
C SER A 329 9.66 30.07 -14.45
N ARG A 330 9.43 29.08 -15.30
CA ARG A 330 8.63 29.23 -16.54
C ARG A 330 7.67 28.06 -16.65
N LEU A 331 6.44 28.33 -17.09
CA LEU A 331 5.46 27.32 -17.50
C LEU A 331 5.07 27.62 -18.96
N ARG A 332 5.28 26.65 -19.85
CA ARG A 332 5.07 26.80 -21.29
C ARG A 332 4.12 25.72 -21.81
N ARG A 333 3.56 25.94 -22.99
CA ARG A 333 2.75 24.88 -23.62
C ARG A 333 3.67 23.73 -24.05
N PRO A 334 3.21 22.47 -24.01
CA PRO A 334 4.04 21.33 -24.39
C PRO A 334 4.62 21.43 -25.80
N GLU A 335 3.89 22.05 -26.75
CA GLU A 335 4.31 22.22 -28.14
C GLU A 335 5.50 23.18 -28.29
N ASP A 336 5.66 24.12 -27.36
CA ASP A 336 6.76 25.09 -27.34
C ASP A 336 8.05 24.48 -26.76
N GLY A 337 7.96 23.29 -26.18
CA GLY A 337 9.04 22.64 -25.43
C GLY A 337 9.43 23.39 -24.14
N SER A 338 10.32 22.75 -23.37
CA SER A 338 10.82 23.29 -22.09
C SER A 338 12.03 24.21 -22.21
N GLN A 339 12.59 24.36 -23.41
CA GLN A 339 13.85 25.08 -23.61
C GLN A 339 13.64 26.59 -23.73
N THR A 340 14.42 27.37 -22.98
CA THR A 340 14.46 28.85 -23.06
C THR A 340 15.89 29.37 -23.12
N THR A 341 16.05 30.60 -23.58
CA THR A 341 17.33 31.32 -23.46
C THR A 341 17.67 31.48 -21.98
N PHE A 342 18.90 31.14 -21.58
CA PHE A 342 19.38 31.38 -20.22
C PHE A 342 19.37 32.88 -19.93
N GLN A 343 18.85 33.28 -18.77
CA GLN A 343 18.78 34.69 -18.36
C GLN A 343 19.68 34.94 -17.14
N THR A 344 19.50 34.20 -16.04
CA THR A 344 20.23 34.40 -14.78
C THR A 344 20.03 33.15 -13.88
N GLY A 345 20.95 32.90 -12.95
CA GLY A 345 20.84 31.85 -11.92
C GLY A 345 22.03 31.87 -10.96
N ASN A 346 22.03 31.04 -9.91
CA ASN A 346 23.17 30.97 -8.99
C ASN A 346 24.34 30.15 -9.60
N PRO A 347 25.51 30.76 -9.86
CA PRO A 347 26.61 30.11 -10.58
C PRO A 347 27.15 28.83 -9.91
N LEU A 348 26.93 28.65 -8.61
CA LEU A 348 27.39 27.46 -7.89
C LEU A 348 26.59 26.19 -8.20
N TYR A 349 25.34 26.34 -8.64
CA TYR A 349 24.39 25.24 -8.90
C TYR A 349 23.96 25.16 -10.38
N LEU A 350 24.50 26.05 -11.24
CA LEU A 350 24.24 26.02 -12.67
C LEU A 350 24.78 24.73 -13.30
N ALA A 351 24.08 24.30 -14.34
CA ALA A 351 24.47 23.16 -15.14
C ALA A 351 25.57 23.54 -16.16
N PRO A 352 26.41 22.58 -16.61
CA PRO A 352 27.51 22.83 -17.54
C PRO A 352 27.09 23.52 -18.85
N GLU A 353 25.87 23.29 -19.31
CA GLU A 353 25.31 23.93 -20.51
C GLU A 353 24.90 25.40 -20.32
N CYS A 354 24.81 25.88 -19.06
CA CYS A 354 24.45 27.28 -18.77
C CYS A 354 25.67 28.21 -18.88
N GLU A 355 26.84 27.75 -18.46
CA GLU A 355 28.06 28.55 -18.37
C GLU A 355 29.29 27.72 -18.73
N SER A 356 30.00 28.15 -19.78
CA SER A 356 31.32 27.63 -20.15
C SER A 356 32.39 28.20 -19.24
N ILE A 357 33.29 27.35 -18.76
CA ILE A 357 34.43 27.78 -17.93
C ILE A 357 35.41 28.67 -18.72
N SER A 358 35.59 28.39 -20.01
CA SER A 358 36.55 29.10 -20.88
C SER A 358 35.91 30.26 -21.66
N GLU A 359 34.61 30.18 -21.96
CA GLU A 359 33.91 31.14 -22.82
C GLU A 359 32.83 31.96 -22.08
N GLY A 360 32.60 31.70 -20.79
CA GLY A 360 31.56 32.36 -19.99
C GLY A 360 30.15 31.87 -20.31
N PHE A 361 29.12 32.69 -20.04
CA PHE A 361 27.73 32.30 -20.25
C PHE A 361 27.45 31.91 -21.70
N LYS A 362 27.03 30.66 -21.86
CA LYS A 362 26.59 30.14 -23.15
C LYS A 362 25.19 30.64 -23.40
N HIS A 363 24.97 31.34 -24.52
CA HIS A 363 23.64 31.77 -24.95
C HIS A 363 22.87 30.56 -25.55
N GLU A 364 22.95 29.41 -24.88
CA GLU A 364 22.35 28.15 -25.27
C GLU A 364 20.92 28.05 -24.71
N ARG A 365 20.13 27.17 -25.32
CA ARG A 365 18.76 26.86 -24.90
C ARG A 365 18.80 25.86 -23.75
N ILE A 366 18.47 26.31 -22.54
CA ILE A 366 18.42 25.46 -21.34
C ILE A 366 17.01 25.00 -21.03
N GLY A 367 16.85 23.79 -20.51
CA GLY A 367 15.55 23.21 -20.17
C GLY A 367 15.59 22.40 -18.89
N ARG A 368 14.63 21.47 -18.74
CA ARG A 368 14.46 20.64 -17.53
C ARG A 368 15.73 19.94 -17.04
N ALA A 369 16.63 19.54 -17.95
CA ALA A 369 17.90 18.90 -17.59
C ALA A 369 18.80 19.78 -16.71
N SER A 370 18.68 21.11 -16.80
CA SER A 370 19.41 22.05 -15.92
C SER A 370 18.89 21.96 -14.49
N ASP A 371 17.57 21.93 -14.28
CA ASP A 371 16.98 21.73 -12.94
C ASP A 371 17.40 20.38 -12.34
N ILE A 372 17.47 19.34 -13.18
CA ILE A 372 17.92 18.01 -12.76
C ILE A 372 19.36 18.06 -12.25
N TRP A 373 20.24 18.77 -12.94
CA TRP A 373 21.62 18.99 -12.47
C TRP A 373 21.64 19.72 -11.13
N SER A 374 20.92 20.84 -11.01
CA SER A 374 20.87 21.62 -9.77
C SER A 374 20.30 20.81 -8.60
N LEU A 375 19.29 19.96 -8.82
CA LEU A 375 18.81 18.99 -7.84
C LEU A 375 19.93 18.01 -7.44
N GLY A 376 20.70 17.48 -8.40
CA GLY A 376 21.85 16.62 -8.13
C GLY A 376 22.91 17.27 -7.24
N CYS A 377 23.18 18.56 -7.46
CA CYS A 377 24.09 19.35 -6.63
C CYS A 377 23.58 19.46 -5.17
N VAL A 378 22.28 19.73 -5.00
CA VAL A 378 21.64 19.77 -3.67
C VAL A 378 21.72 18.41 -2.99
N LEU A 379 21.36 17.33 -3.71
CA LEU A 379 21.41 15.97 -3.16
C LEU A 379 22.83 15.54 -2.78
N ALA A 380 23.86 15.99 -3.53
CA ALA A 380 25.26 15.75 -3.18
C ALA A 380 25.67 16.44 -1.87
N GLU A 381 25.23 17.68 -1.64
CA GLU A 381 25.49 18.38 -0.36
C GLU A 381 24.73 17.73 0.81
N ILE A 382 23.49 17.28 0.58
CA ILE A 382 22.74 16.50 1.59
C ILE A 382 23.47 15.18 1.88
N LEU A 383 23.95 14.47 0.86
CA LEU A 383 24.71 13.23 1.04
C LEU A 383 26.00 13.48 1.85
N ALA A 384 26.72 14.58 1.59
CA ALA A 384 27.90 14.97 2.37
C ALA A 384 27.56 15.28 3.83
N TYR A 385 26.41 15.89 4.09
CA TYR A 385 25.92 16.12 5.45
C TYR A 385 25.57 14.80 6.18
N LEU A 386 25.06 13.81 5.44
CA LEU A 386 24.60 12.52 5.98
C LEU A 386 25.67 11.43 6.03
N SER A 387 26.80 11.61 5.34
CA SER A 387 27.86 10.61 5.30
C SER A 387 28.65 10.48 6.60
N VAL A 388 28.37 11.35 7.58
CA VAL A 388 28.98 11.37 8.90
C VAL A 388 27.92 11.53 9.99
N GLU A 389 28.34 11.43 11.24
CA GLU A 389 27.48 11.76 12.37
C GLU A 389 26.99 13.23 12.35
N PRO A 390 25.79 13.54 12.88
CA PRO A 390 25.17 14.86 12.74
C PRO A 390 26.04 16.04 13.18
N ALA A 391 26.84 15.86 14.23
CA ALA A 391 27.69 16.91 14.77
C ALA A 391 28.75 17.40 13.77
N SER A 392 29.25 16.48 12.94
CA SER A 392 30.30 16.69 11.95
C SER A 392 29.76 17.03 10.56
N GLY A 393 28.46 16.85 10.31
CA GLY A 393 27.81 17.10 9.02
C GLY A 393 28.14 18.47 8.40
N PRO A 394 27.99 19.60 9.13
CA PRO A 394 28.30 20.92 8.58
C PRO A 394 29.76 21.08 8.15
N GLU A 395 30.69 20.47 8.88
CA GLU A 395 32.11 20.53 8.55
C GLU A 395 32.42 19.69 7.29
N THR A 396 31.81 18.52 7.16
CA THR A 396 31.92 17.70 5.94
C THR A 396 31.38 18.44 4.71
N VAL A 397 30.25 19.15 4.83
CA VAL A 397 29.73 20.00 3.74
C VAL A 397 30.71 21.12 3.38
N ARG A 398 31.29 21.81 4.37
CA ARG A 398 32.31 22.85 4.13
C ARG A 398 33.56 22.29 3.44
N ASN A 399 34.04 21.13 3.87
CA ASN A 399 35.17 20.44 3.26
C ASN A 399 34.85 20.01 1.82
N PHE A 400 33.66 19.46 1.59
CA PHE A 400 33.20 19.13 0.25
C PHE A 400 33.17 20.35 -0.69
N VAL A 401 32.68 21.50 -0.22
CA VAL A 401 32.73 22.77 -0.96
C VAL A 401 34.16 23.25 -1.21
N ARG A 402 35.06 23.07 -0.24
CA ARG A 402 36.47 23.45 -0.36
C ARG A 402 37.22 22.57 -1.36
N ASP A 403 36.99 21.25 -1.34
CA ASP A 403 37.71 20.28 -2.16
C ASP A 403 37.34 20.38 -3.64
N ARG A 404 36.12 20.84 -3.95
CA ARG A 404 35.65 21.07 -5.33
C ARG A 404 35.98 22.46 -5.88
N ARG A 405 36.86 23.23 -5.22
CA ARG A 405 37.29 24.54 -5.72
C ARG A 405 38.16 24.40 -6.97
N LEU A 406 37.77 25.11 -8.02
CA LEU A 406 38.47 25.23 -9.29
C LEU A 406 38.90 26.69 -9.48
N LYS A 407 40.09 26.88 -10.03
CA LYS A 407 40.59 28.20 -10.42
C LYS A 407 40.19 28.47 -11.87
N ILE A 408 39.35 29.48 -12.08
CA ILE A 408 38.86 29.90 -13.40
C ILE A 408 39.41 31.31 -13.64
N GLY A 409 40.53 31.38 -14.36
CA GLY A 409 41.28 32.64 -14.53
C GLY A 409 41.72 33.24 -13.17
N PRO A 410 41.34 34.49 -12.85
CA PRO A 410 41.62 35.12 -11.56
C PRO A 410 40.63 34.72 -10.44
N PHE A 411 39.51 34.06 -10.78
CA PHE A 411 38.46 33.72 -9.83
C PHE A 411 38.60 32.28 -9.31
N ILE A 412 38.07 32.02 -8.11
CA ILE A 412 37.94 30.68 -7.56
C ILE A 412 36.45 30.38 -7.48
N SER A 413 36.02 29.33 -8.19
CA SER A 413 34.64 28.84 -8.15
C SER A 413 34.60 27.47 -7.51
N SER A 414 33.53 27.16 -6.80
CA SER A 414 33.21 25.80 -6.35
C SER A 414 32.02 25.31 -7.16
N MET A 415 32.20 25.11 -8.46
CA MET A 415 31.19 24.49 -9.33
C MET A 415 31.24 22.96 -9.21
N PHE A 416 30.18 22.28 -9.63
CA PHE A 416 30.10 20.81 -9.66
C PHE A 416 30.67 20.19 -10.94
N TYR A 417 31.12 21.01 -11.89
CA TYR A 417 31.74 20.58 -13.15
C TYR A 417 33.08 21.29 -13.40
N GLY A 418 33.95 20.63 -14.16
CA GLY A 418 35.14 21.19 -14.80
C GLY A 418 34.87 21.49 -16.27
N GLU A 419 35.91 21.69 -17.09
CA GLU A 419 35.73 22.23 -18.46
C GLU A 419 34.89 21.32 -19.36
N ASN A 420 35.09 20.00 -19.30
CA ASN A 420 34.39 19.02 -20.13
C ASN A 420 33.94 17.77 -19.35
N GLU A 421 33.92 17.86 -18.02
CA GLU A 421 33.60 16.73 -17.15
C GLU A 421 32.96 17.19 -15.83
N VAL A 422 32.37 16.25 -15.09
CA VAL A 422 31.96 16.49 -13.71
C VAL A 422 33.22 16.70 -12.87
N ASN A 423 33.16 17.60 -11.87
CA ASN A 423 34.32 17.94 -11.06
C ASN A 423 34.93 16.68 -10.42
N PRO A 424 36.25 16.42 -10.59
CA PRO A 424 36.89 15.20 -10.09
C PRO A 424 36.72 15.00 -8.57
N ALA A 425 36.66 16.08 -7.79
CA ALA A 425 36.41 15.99 -6.34
C ALA A 425 34.99 15.48 -6.04
N VAL A 426 34.00 15.87 -6.85
CA VAL A 426 32.62 15.38 -6.73
C VAL A 426 32.54 13.91 -7.11
N GLN A 427 33.15 13.51 -8.24
CA GLN A 427 33.19 12.10 -8.65
C GLN A 427 33.87 11.23 -7.57
N LYS A 428 35.04 11.65 -7.08
CA LYS A 428 35.76 10.95 -6.01
C LYS A 428 34.92 10.83 -4.73
N PHE A 429 34.25 11.90 -4.33
CA PHE A 429 33.35 11.88 -3.18
C PHE A 429 32.22 10.85 -3.34
N LEU A 430 31.56 10.80 -4.50
CA LEU A 430 30.50 9.84 -4.77
C LEU A 430 31.01 8.39 -4.80
N GLU A 431 32.17 8.13 -5.42
CA GLU A 431 32.77 6.79 -5.42
C GLU A 431 33.17 6.33 -4.01
N ASN A 432 33.72 7.23 -3.20
CA ASN A 432 33.99 6.95 -1.79
C ASN A 432 32.69 6.57 -1.06
N CYS A 433 31.61 7.33 -1.23
CA CYS A 433 30.33 7.02 -0.60
C CYS A 433 29.74 5.68 -1.06
N LYS A 434 29.92 5.29 -2.33
CA LYS A 434 29.43 4.00 -2.86
C LYS A 434 30.18 2.80 -2.25
N THR A 435 31.46 2.98 -1.92
CA THR A 435 32.36 1.90 -1.47
C THR A 435 32.59 1.87 0.04
N ASP A 436 32.24 2.94 0.76
CA ASP A 436 32.42 3.07 2.21
C ASP A 436 31.61 2.02 2.98
N GLN A 437 32.29 1.14 3.70
CA GLN A 437 31.64 0.07 4.47
C GLN A 437 30.86 0.59 5.68
N THR A 438 31.15 1.79 6.16
CA THR A 438 30.48 2.41 7.32
C THR A 438 29.12 3.01 6.97
N LEU A 439 28.89 3.37 5.70
CA LEU A 439 27.62 3.92 5.24
C LEU A 439 26.55 2.83 5.08
N SER A 440 25.31 3.20 5.38
CA SER A 440 24.16 2.35 5.15
C SER A 440 23.96 2.05 3.66
N ASN A 441 23.30 0.93 3.35
CA ASN A 441 22.93 0.59 1.98
C ASN A 441 22.01 1.66 1.35
N GLY A 442 21.21 2.35 2.16
CA GLY A 442 20.36 3.45 1.69
C GLY A 442 21.18 4.63 1.19
N LEU A 443 22.17 5.09 1.97
CA LEU A 443 23.05 6.20 1.60
C LEU A 443 23.96 5.85 0.41
N LYS A 444 24.44 4.60 0.32
CA LYS A 444 25.15 4.10 -0.87
C LYS A 444 24.29 4.18 -2.12
N SER A 445 23.01 3.82 -2.00
CA SER A 445 22.07 3.87 -3.11
C SER A 445 21.75 5.32 -3.50
N LEU A 446 21.60 6.22 -2.53
CA LEU A 446 21.49 7.66 -2.78
C LEU A 446 22.72 8.18 -3.55
N ALA A 447 23.95 7.76 -3.19
CA ALA A 447 25.16 8.12 -3.93
C ALA A 447 25.15 7.63 -5.40
N ARG A 448 24.59 6.44 -5.68
CA ARG A 448 24.38 5.95 -7.04
C ARG A 448 23.35 6.79 -7.81
N ILE A 449 22.24 7.17 -7.17
CA ILE A 449 21.21 8.04 -7.76
C ILE A 449 21.83 9.40 -8.10
N VAL A 450 22.56 10.03 -7.16
CA VAL A 450 23.24 11.32 -7.39
C VAL A 450 24.23 11.22 -8.55
N GLY A 451 24.99 10.11 -8.64
CA GLY A 451 25.89 9.86 -9.77
C GLY A 451 25.17 9.76 -11.12
N ARG A 452 23.94 9.21 -11.18
CA ARG A 452 23.13 9.20 -12.41
C ARG A 452 22.54 10.56 -12.77
N ILE A 453 22.30 11.41 -11.77
CA ILE A 453 21.78 12.76 -11.97
C ILE A 453 22.87 13.71 -12.47
N LEU A 454 24.05 13.67 -11.85
CA LEU A 454 25.20 14.51 -12.18
C LEU A 454 25.96 13.96 -13.40
N GLN A 455 25.35 14.07 -14.57
CA GLN A 455 25.96 13.77 -15.86
C GLN A 455 26.31 15.06 -16.59
N PHE A 456 27.50 15.13 -17.20
CA PHE A 456 27.94 16.33 -17.90
C PHE A 456 27.02 16.63 -19.09
N ASP A 457 26.75 15.63 -19.94
CA ASP A 457 25.79 15.73 -21.04
C ASP A 457 24.34 15.79 -20.52
N PRO A 458 23.57 16.85 -20.84
CA PRO A 458 22.17 16.98 -20.41
C PRO A 458 21.25 15.86 -20.92
N SER A 459 21.56 15.23 -22.05
CA SER A 459 20.74 14.15 -22.62
C SER A 459 20.82 12.84 -21.83
N GLN A 460 21.88 12.66 -21.04
CA GLN A 460 22.10 11.48 -20.21
C GLN A 460 21.46 11.59 -18.82
N ARG A 461 20.94 12.78 -18.48
CA ARG A 461 20.32 13.02 -17.17
C ARG A 461 18.90 12.44 -17.14
N PRO A 462 18.50 11.74 -16.06
CA PRO A 462 17.15 11.21 -15.91
C PRO A 462 16.11 12.33 -15.79
N SER A 463 14.84 12.03 -16.10
CA SER A 463 13.74 12.97 -15.87
C SER A 463 13.37 13.08 -14.38
N ALA A 464 12.67 14.14 -14.00
CA ALA A 464 12.19 14.32 -12.62
C ALA A 464 11.26 13.18 -12.19
N ALA A 465 10.36 12.70 -13.06
CA ALA A 465 9.55 11.51 -12.82
C ALA A 465 10.39 10.26 -12.49
N HIS A 466 11.47 10.03 -13.25
CA HIS A 466 12.35 8.88 -13.02
C HIS A 466 13.06 9.01 -11.66
N ILE A 467 13.56 10.20 -11.31
CA ILE A 467 14.21 10.46 -10.01
C ILE A 467 13.21 10.29 -8.87
N THR A 468 11.98 10.77 -9.04
CA THR A 468 10.87 10.61 -8.08
C THR A 468 10.62 9.15 -7.79
N ARG A 469 10.55 8.32 -8.83
CA ARG A 469 10.38 6.87 -8.69
C ARG A 469 11.54 6.21 -7.94
N LEU A 470 12.79 6.56 -8.25
CA LEU A 470 13.98 6.01 -7.57
C LEU A 470 14.02 6.39 -6.09
N LEU A 471 13.74 7.66 -5.76
CA LEU A 471 13.71 8.13 -4.37
C LEU A 471 12.51 7.57 -3.60
N PHE A 472 11.37 7.35 -4.27
CA PHE A 472 10.22 6.67 -3.68
C PHE A 472 10.54 5.22 -3.34
N HIS A 473 11.16 4.48 -4.27
CA HIS A 473 11.63 3.11 -4.03
C HIS A 473 12.58 3.05 -2.83
N LEU A 474 13.60 3.91 -2.81
CA LEU A 474 14.55 4.01 -1.70
C LEU A 474 13.85 4.29 -0.35
N THR A 475 12.85 5.17 -0.35
CA THR A 475 12.05 5.49 0.84
C THR A 475 11.30 4.26 1.34
N GLN A 476 10.57 3.56 0.46
CA GLN A 476 9.79 2.40 0.88
C GLN A 476 10.68 1.21 1.25
N GLN A 477 11.86 1.06 0.62
CA GLN A 477 12.82 0.03 0.98
C GLN A 477 13.36 0.24 2.40
N SER A 478 13.69 1.49 2.76
CA SER A 478 14.08 1.88 4.13
C SER A 478 12.94 1.62 5.13
N ARG A 479 11.69 1.88 4.74
CA ARG A 479 10.52 1.62 5.59
C ARG A 479 10.29 0.14 5.84
N ILE A 480 10.32 -0.70 4.79
CA ILE A 480 10.21 -2.15 4.93
C ILE A 480 11.33 -2.70 5.81
N ALA A 481 12.58 -2.23 5.63
CA ALA A 481 13.69 -2.62 6.50
C ALA A 481 13.44 -2.25 7.98
N THR A 482 12.81 -1.11 8.24
CA THR A 482 12.43 -0.68 9.60
C THR A 482 11.34 -1.56 10.19
N ILE A 483 10.30 -1.89 9.40
CA ILE A 483 9.22 -2.81 9.81
C ILE A 483 9.82 -4.19 10.14
N THR A 484 10.61 -4.76 9.23
CA THR A 484 11.25 -6.07 9.42
C THR A 484 12.20 -6.06 10.62
N SER A 485 13.01 -5.00 10.79
CA SER A 485 13.91 -4.88 11.94
C SER A 485 13.16 -4.78 13.27
N THR A 486 11.99 -4.14 13.29
CA THR A 486 11.14 -4.03 14.48
C THR A 486 10.64 -5.41 14.92
N PHE A 487 10.27 -6.26 13.96
CA PHE A 487 9.93 -7.65 14.24
C PHE A 487 11.14 -8.49 14.69
N ASP A 488 12.29 -8.37 14.01
CA ASP A 488 13.49 -9.17 14.30
C ASP A 488 14.13 -8.85 15.66
N LYS A 489 14.22 -7.56 16.01
CA LYS A 489 14.73 -7.11 17.33
C LYS A 489 13.75 -7.39 18.47
N GLY A 490 12.49 -7.61 18.11
CA GLY A 490 11.39 -7.80 19.04
C GLY A 490 11.49 -9.15 19.73
N PHE A 491 11.17 -10.25 19.04
CA PHE A 491 10.75 -11.46 19.75
C PHE A 491 10.94 -12.70 18.91
N ARG A 492 11.83 -13.60 19.32
CA ARG A 492 11.80 -15.01 18.89
C ARG A 492 11.56 -15.92 20.11
N PRO A 493 10.67 -16.92 20.00
CA PRO A 493 9.92 -17.29 18.80
C PRO A 493 8.70 -16.39 18.56
N LEU A 494 8.45 -16.03 17.28
CA LEU A 494 7.23 -15.36 16.85
C LEU A 494 6.03 -16.30 16.99
N GLU A 495 4.85 -15.75 17.33
CA GLU A 495 3.59 -16.47 17.12
C GLU A 495 3.37 -16.68 15.62
N LEU A 496 2.78 -17.81 15.26
CA LEU A 496 2.57 -18.21 13.87
C LEU A 496 1.77 -17.15 13.08
N GLU A 497 0.85 -16.45 13.74
CA GLU A 497 0.04 -15.40 13.13
C GLU A 497 0.87 -14.18 12.69
N LEU A 498 1.85 -13.75 13.51
CA LEU A 498 2.79 -12.69 13.12
C LEU A 498 3.74 -13.18 12.05
N GLU A 499 4.19 -14.44 12.16
CA GLU A 499 5.08 -15.03 11.16
C GLU A 499 4.41 -15.06 9.77
N ILE A 500 3.12 -15.39 9.69
CA ILE A 500 2.35 -15.29 8.44
C ILE A 500 2.33 -13.85 7.92
N GLU A 501 2.01 -12.86 8.75
CA GLU A 501 1.93 -11.45 8.30
C GLU A 501 3.29 -10.87 7.92
N MET A 502 4.39 -11.33 8.52
CA MET A 502 5.74 -10.95 8.11
C MET A 502 6.08 -11.51 6.73
N GLU A 503 5.83 -12.79 6.50
CA GLU A 503 6.08 -13.42 5.19
C GLU A 503 5.16 -12.82 4.12
N ARG A 504 3.92 -12.46 4.46
CA ARG A 504 3.00 -11.78 3.54
C ARG A 504 3.55 -10.44 3.06
N LEU A 505 4.09 -9.64 3.97
CA LEU A 505 4.70 -8.35 3.63
C LEU A 505 5.98 -8.55 2.80
N SER A 506 6.81 -9.53 3.18
CA SER A 506 8.05 -9.86 2.46
C SER A 506 7.76 -10.30 1.02
N ILE A 507 6.85 -11.26 0.81
CA ILE A 507 6.45 -11.74 -0.52
C ILE A 507 5.89 -10.60 -1.37
N TRP A 508 5.02 -9.76 -0.79
CA TRP A 508 4.48 -8.60 -1.49
C TRP A 508 5.60 -7.64 -1.90
N SER A 509 6.53 -7.32 -0.99
CA SER A 509 7.64 -6.40 -1.27
C SER A 509 8.57 -6.90 -2.39
N GLU A 510 8.82 -8.20 -2.44
CA GLU A 510 9.59 -8.82 -3.53
C GLU A 510 8.82 -8.77 -4.86
N THR A 511 7.53 -9.10 -4.82
CA THR A 511 6.66 -9.18 -6.01
C THR A 511 6.55 -7.84 -6.74
N ILE A 512 6.47 -6.74 -6.00
CA ILE A 512 6.38 -5.40 -6.58
C ILE A 512 7.75 -4.81 -6.99
N GLY A 513 8.86 -5.54 -6.76
CA GLY A 513 10.21 -5.10 -7.11
C GLY A 513 10.91 -4.24 -6.05
N LEU A 514 10.41 -4.18 -4.81
CA LEU A 514 11.00 -3.35 -3.76
C LEU A 514 12.31 -3.92 -3.19
N CYS A 515 12.50 -5.24 -3.29
CA CYS A 515 13.72 -5.92 -2.86
C CYS A 515 14.82 -5.98 -3.94
N ALA A 516 14.51 -5.61 -5.18
CA ALA A 516 15.48 -5.56 -6.28
C ALA A 516 16.49 -4.42 -6.08
N ASP A 517 17.64 -4.48 -6.77
CA ASP A 517 18.53 -3.33 -6.86
C ASP A 517 17.74 -2.18 -7.52
N LEU A 518 17.79 -1.00 -6.91
CA LEU A 518 17.16 0.24 -7.37
C LEU A 518 17.41 0.54 -8.86
N LEU A 519 18.54 0.06 -9.39
CA LEU A 519 18.95 0.30 -10.77
C LEU A 519 18.61 -0.84 -11.75
N ASP A 520 18.10 -1.96 -11.24
CA ASP A 520 17.79 -3.19 -11.99
C ASP A 520 16.44 -3.77 -11.55
N VAL A 521 15.43 -2.90 -11.48
CA VAL A 521 14.06 -3.28 -11.14
C VAL A 521 13.39 -3.91 -12.37
N PRO A 522 12.84 -5.13 -12.29
CA PRO A 522 12.27 -5.81 -13.45
C PRO A 522 11.09 -5.02 -14.07
N GLU A 523 11.06 -4.91 -15.41
CA GLU A 523 10.12 -4.04 -16.15
C GLU A 523 8.63 -4.33 -15.88
N SER A 524 8.29 -5.56 -15.49
CA SER A 524 6.93 -5.98 -15.19
C SER A 524 6.42 -5.56 -13.80
N THR A 525 7.28 -4.97 -12.97
CA THR A 525 6.95 -4.65 -11.57
C THR A 525 6.43 -3.23 -11.40
N TRP A 526 5.73 -2.98 -10.29
CA TRP A 526 5.14 -1.66 -9.98
C TRP A 526 6.21 -0.55 -9.98
N PHE A 527 7.36 -0.80 -9.36
CA PHE A 527 8.44 0.19 -9.31
C PHE A 527 9.20 0.39 -10.63
N ALA A 528 8.90 -0.39 -11.68
CA ALA A 528 9.40 -0.13 -13.03
C ALA A 528 8.47 0.79 -13.86
N MET A 529 7.28 1.12 -13.35
CA MET A 529 6.29 1.97 -14.02
C MET A 529 6.25 3.37 -13.41
N ASN A 530 5.69 4.33 -14.16
CA ASN A 530 5.40 5.66 -13.63
C ASN A 530 3.99 5.68 -13.07
N HIS A 531 3.83 6.27 -11.90
CA HIS A 531 2.54 6.40 -11.22
C HIS A 531 2.17 7.86 -11.00
N THR A 532 0.89 8.11 -10.78
CA THR A 532 0.40 9.41 -10.34
C THR A 532 0.84 9.70 -8.91
N PHE A 533 0.90 10.99 -8.55
CA PHE A 533 1.22 11.39 -7.18
C PHE A 533 0.28 10.75 -6.15
N GLU A 534 -1.02 10.66 -6.47
CA GLU A 534 -2.03 10.05 -5.61
C GLU A 534 -1.78 8.55 -5.37
N GLU A 535 -1.36 7.81 -6.40
CA GLU A 535 -0.97 6.40 -6.24
C GLU A 535 0.26 6.22 -5.34
N TYR A 536 1.28 7.08 -5.50
CA TYR A 536 2.44 7.09 -4.61
C TYR A 536 2.03 7.40 -3.15
N GLU A 537 1.20 8.42 -2.95
CA GLU A 537 0.73 8.83 -1.63
C GLU A 537 -0.11 7.74 -0.96
N ASN A 538 -1.05 7.13 -1.70
CA ASN A 538 -1.88 6.03 -1.19
C ASN A 538 -1.03 4.85 -0.69
N LEU A 539 -0.04 4.44 -1.49
CA LEU A 539 0.86 3.36 -1.11
C LEU A 539 1.71 3.73 0.13
N GLN A 540 2.26 4.94 0.16
CA GLN A 540 3.05 5.41 1.30
C GLN A 540 2.21 5.48 2.58
N GLN A 541 0.99 6.01 2.52
CA GLN A 541 0.10 6.09 3.68
C GLN A 541 -0.27 4.71 4.21
N LEU A 542 -0.48 3.74 3.32
CA LEU A 542 -0.75 2.36 3.72
C LEU A 542 0.45 1.73 4.44
N LEU A 543 1.66 1.93 3.93
CA LEU A 543 2.87 1.42 4.57
C LEU A 543 3.21 2.13 5.89
N ILE A 544 2.94 3.44 6.01
CA ILE A 544 3.06 4.19 7.28
C ILE A 544 2.14 3.57 8.34
N LYS A 545 0.88 3.30 7.99
CA LYS A 545 -0.07 2.66 8.92
C LYS A 545 0.38 1.26 9.34
N ILE A 546 0.96 0.48 8.42
CA ILE A 546 1.52 -0.85 8.72
C ILE A 546 2.69 -0.74 9.69
N GLU A 547 3.58 0.25 9.51
CA GLU A 547 4.69 0.52 10.42
C GLU A 547 4.20 0.93 11.81
N GLU A 548 3.22 1.83 11.89
CA GLU A 548 2.60 2.26 13.14
C GLU A 548 1.97 1.08 13.91
N GLU A 549 1.12 0.29 13.25
CA GLU A 549 0.48 -0.89 13.86
C GLU A 549 1.53 -1.94 14.27
N THR A 550 2.60 -2.12 13.49
CA THR A 550 3.72 -2.99 13.85
C THR A 550 4.43 -2.50 15.11
N GLY A 551 4.68 -1.19 15.23
CA GLY A 551 5.27 -0.58 16.41
C GLY A 551 4.38 -0.71 17.66
N MET A 552 3.06 -0.59 17.50
CA MET A 552 2.09 -0.82 18.58
C MET A 552 2.11 -2.28 19.05
N ILE A 553 2.11 -3.24 18.12
CA ILE A 553 2.24 -4.67 18.43
C ILE A 553 3.53 -4.95 19.20
N ALA A 554 4.66 -4.43 18.72
CA ALA A 554 5.95 -4.60 19.39
C ALA A 554 5.96 -4.03 20.82
N THR A 555 5.31 -2.87 21.02
CA THR A 555 5.19 -2.23 22.34
C THR A 555 4.30 -3.04 23.29
N GLU A 556 3.20 -3.62 22.78
CA GLU A 556 2.27 -4.41 23.60
C GLU A 556 2.87 -5.76 24.01
N LEU A 557 3.66 -6.38 23.12
CA LEU A 557 4.44 -7.59 23.40
C LEU A 557 5.43 -7.37 24.55
N GLN A 558 6.06 -6.20 24.63
CA GLN A 558 6.97 -5.85 25.73
C GLN A 558 6.26 -5.72 27.08
N LYS A 559 4.98 -5.34 27.09
CA LYS A 559 4.22 -5.07 28.32
C LYS A 559 3.52 -6.30 28.90
N THR A 560 3.16 -7.27 28.07
CA THR A 560 2.31 -8.40 28.47
C THR A 560 3.13 -9.59 28.97
N ALA A 561 2.90 -10.02 30.21
CA ALA A 561 3.52 -11.23 30.78
C ALA A 561 3.12 -12.52 30.04
N SER A 562 2.01 -12.48 29.29
CA SER A 562 1.53 -13.56 28.42
C SER A 562 2.17 -13.60 27.04
N GLY A 563 2.94 -12.57 26.65
CA GLY A 563 3.58 -12.47 25.32
C GLY A 563 2.60 -12.40 24.15
N ARG A 564 1.37 -11.89 24.36
CA ARG A 564 0.29 -11.85 23.35
C ARG A 564 -0.28 -10.44 23.18
N PRO A 565 -0.20 -9.84 21.97
CA PRO A 565 -0.86 -8.58 21.65
C PRO A 565 -2.38 -8.70 21.70
N ALA A 566 -3.06 -7.56 21.86
CA ALA A 566 -4.51 -7.49 21.70
C ALA A 566 -4.93 -7.92 20.28
N PHE A 567 -5.95 -8.79 20.18
CA PHE A 567 -6.50 -9.29 18.92
C PHE A 567 -6.84 -8.17 17.92
N GLN A 568 -7.26 -7.01 18.41
CA GLN A 568 -7.59 -5.87 17.57
C GLN A 568 -6.39 -5.35 16.75
N LEU A 569 -5.17 -5.36 17.32
CA LEU A 569 -3.96 -4.89 16.63
C LEU A 569 -3.58 -5.83 15.47
N TYR A 570 -3.62 -7.14 15.72
CA TYR A 570 -3.45 -8.16 14.69
C TYR A 570 -4.41 -8.00 13.52
N TYR A 571 -5.70 -7.83 13.85
CA TYR A 571 -6.74 -7.68 12.84
C TYR A 571 -6.55 -6.41 12.00
N ARG A 572 -6.10 -5.30 12.62
CA ARG A 572 -5.78 -4.07 11.88
C ARG A 572 -4.61 -4.26 10.93
N LEU A 573 -3.50 -4.84 11.41
CA LEU A 573 -2.34 -5.16 10.57
C LEU A 573 -2.75 -6.02 9.37
N GLN A 574 -3.51 -7.09 9.63
CA GLN A 574 -4.01 -7.99 8.59
C GLN A 574 -4.84 -7.23 7.54
N LYS A 575 -5.75 -6.34 7.98
CA LYS A 575 -6.58 -5.55 7.05
C LYS A 575 -5.79 -4.58 6.19
N LEU A 576 -4.74 -3.99 6.73
CA LEU A 576 -3.85 -3.12 5.96
C LEU A 576 -3.06 -3.94 4.92
N GLN A 577 -2.56 -5.12 5.28
CA GLN A 577 -1.90 -6.01 4.32
C GLN A 577 -2.85 -6.60 3.27
N ASP A 578 -4.10 -6.88 3.62
CA ASP A 578 -5.12 -7.29 2.66
C ASP A 578 -5.28 -6.22 1.56
N GLN A 579 -5.25 -4.93 1.91
CA GLN A 579 -5.30 -3.84 0.91
C GLN A 579 -4.08 -3.85 -0.03
N LEU A 580 -2.87 -4.15 0.48
CA LEU A 580 -1.67 -4.29 -0.35
C LEU A 580 -1.76 -5.46 -1.33
N TRP A 581 -2.32 -6.59 -0.87
CA TRP A 581 -2.50 -7.78 -1.70
C TRP A 581 -3.60 -7.57 -2.74
N ASP A 582 -4.72 -6.96 -2.35
CA ASP A 582 -5.86 -6.69 -3.22
C ASP A 582 -5.57 -5.64 -4.31
N SER A 583 -4.50 -4.85 -4.14
CA SER A 583 -4.02 -3.95 -5.20
C SER A 583 -3.37 -4.70 -6.37
N GLN A 584 -3.11 -6.01 -6.24
CA GLN A 584 -2.48 -6.84 -7.27
C GLN A 584 -3.51 -7.59 -8.12
N THR A 585 -3.12 -7.95 -9.35
CA THR A 585 -3.98 -8.76 -10.23
C THR A 585 -4.26 -10.14 -9.62
N LEU A 586 -5.37 -10.78 -10.04
CA LEU A 586 -5.74 -12.10 -9.53
C LEU A 586 -4.64 -13.15 -9.75
N ALA A 587 -3.99 -13.14 -10.92
CA ALA A 587 -2.90 -14.05 -11.24
C ALA A 587 -1.68 -13.87 -10.32
N VAL A 588 -1.29 -12.61 -10.07
CA VAL A 588 -0.18 -12.29 -9.15
C VAL A 588 -0.51 -12.69 -7.73
N ARG A 589 -1.73 -12.43 -7.26
CA ARG A 589 -2.19 -12.87 -5.92
C ARG A 589 -2.11 -14.39 -5.76
N HIS A 590 -2.50 -15.17 -6.76
CA HIS A 590 -2.37 -16.63 -6.70
C HIS A 590 -0.91 -17.08 -6.53
N LEU A 591 0.02 -16.49 -7.30
CA LEU A 591 1.45 -16.79 -7.17
C LEU A 591 1.99 -16.43 -5.78
N MET A 592 1.60 -15.26 -5.25
CA MET A 592 1.97 -14.83 -3.90
C MET A 592 1.45 -15.81 -2.82
N PHE A 593 0.22 -16.31 -2.97
CA PHE A 593 -0.35 -17.30 -2.05
C PHE A 593 0.37 -18.65 -2.13
N ASP A 594 0.68 -19.16 -3.33
CA ASP A 594 1.43 -20.40 -3.48
C ASP A 594 2.83 -20.29 -2.84
N ARG A 595 3.51 -19.15 -3.04
CA ARG A 595 4.81 -18.89 -2.41
C ARG A 595 4.74 -18.78 -0.89
N LEU A 596 3.69 -18.15 -0.36
CA LEU A 596 3.46 -18.06 1.08
C LEU A 596 3.23 -19.47 1.68
N GLU A 597 2.48 -20.31 0.97
CA GLU A 597 2.25 -21.70 1.37
C GLU A 597 3.56 -22.49 1.44
N GLU A 598 4.40 -22.36 0.42
CA GLU A 598 5.72 -23.01 0.33
C GLU A 598 6.64 -22.61 1.48
N ILE A 599 6.85 -21.30 1.66
CA ILE A 599 7.71 -20.76 2.73
C ILE A 599 7.20 -21.25 4.09
N MET A 600 5.92 -21.10 4.36
CA MET A 600 5.36 -21.46 5.66
C MET A 600 5.39 -22.98 5.92
N LEU A 601 5.32 -23.82 4.88
CA LEU A 601 5.46 -25.27 5.03
C LEU A 601 6.92 -25.72 5.20
N SER A 602 7.89 -24.97 4.68
CA SER A 602 9.32 -25.29 4.81
C SER A 602 9.89 -24.98 6.20
N LYS A 603 9.24 -24.09 6.97
CA LYS A 603 9.72 -23.65 8.29
C LYS A 603 9.57 -24.70 9.39
N ASP A 604 10.62 -24.85 10.19
CA ASP A 604 10.69 -25.76 11.35
C ASP A 604 9.79 -25.36 12.53
N SER A 605 9.21 -24.15 12.54
CA SER A 605 8.31 -23.66 13.60
C SER A 605 7.05 -24.54 13.76
N LEU A 606 6.72 -25.34 12.73
CA LEU A 606 5.68 -26.37 12.76
C LEU A 606 5.99 -27.56 13.71
N ALA A 607 7.26 -27.76 14.09
CA ALA A 607 7.73 -28.90 14.88
C ALA A 607 7.39 -28.84 16.38
N LYS A 608 6.70 -27.80 16.88
CA LYS A 608 6.22 -27.70 18.28
C LYS A 608 4.70 -27.94 18.37
N PRO A 609 4.26 -29.21 18.57
CA PRO A 609 2.92 -29.69 18.20
C PRO A 609 1.72 -29.25 19.07
N ARG A 610 1.91 -28.52 20.18
CA ARG A 610 0.80 -28.24 21.13
C ARG A 610 0.33 -26.79 21.21
N GLU A 611 1.19 -25.80 20.97
CA GLU A 611 0.88 -24.38 21.24
C GLU A 611 0.30 -23.63 20.03
N ALA A 612 0.80 -23.90 18.81
CA ALA A 612 0.39 -23.20 17.58
C ALA A 612 -1.11 -23.39 17.24
N PHE A 613 -1.70 -24.54 17.59
CA PHE A 613 -3.07 -24.87 17.20
C PHE A 613 -4.16 -24.17 18.02
N GLY A 614 -3.86 -23.70 19.23
CA GLY A 614 -4.83 -22.98 20.06
C GLY A 614 -5.07 -21.54 19.58
N SER A 615 -4.04 -20.90 19.04
CA SER A 615 -4.07 -19.51 18.57
C SER A 615 -4.91 -19.36 17.29
N ILE A 616 -4.73 -20.26 16.33
CA ILE A 616 -5.40 -20.17 15.02
C ILE A 616 -6.91 -20.43 15.14
N GLN A 617 -7.32 -21.27 16.09
CA GLN A 617 -8.72 -21.64 16.29
C GLN A 617 -9.59 -20.47 16.78
N HIS A 618 -8.98 -19.46 17.44
CA HIS A 618 -9.68 -18.24 17.86
C HIS A 618 -9.82 -17.22 16.72
N ALA A 619 -8.92 -17.23 15.72
CA ALA A 619 -8.94 -16.28 14.61
C ALA A 619 -9.97 -16.66 13.51
N VAL A 620 -10.10 -17.96 13.20
CA VAL A 620 -10.98 -18.50 12.15
C VAL A 620 -12.47 -18.30 12.44
N VAL A 621 -12.85 -18.07 13.71
CA VAL A 621 -14.26 -18.05 14.13
C VAL A 621 -14.94 -16.70 13.91
N SER A 622 -14.22 -15.63 13.52
CA SER A 622 -14.76 -14.26 13.48
C SER A 622 -14.65 -13.47 12.15
N SER A 623 -14.06 -14.03 11.09
CA SER A 623 -13.79 -13.32 9.83
C SER A 623 -14.80 -13.65 8.71
N TYR A 624 -15.46 -12.64 8.16
CA TYR A 624 -16.28 -12.76 6.94
C TYR A 624 -15.39 -12.89 5.68
N SER A 625 -15.78 -13.82 4.79
CA SER A 625 -15.29 -14.16 3.44
C SER A 625 -14.18 -13.30 2.77
N SER A 626 -12.90 -13.62 3.00
CA SER A 626 -11.76 -13.12 2.19
C SER A 626 -10.86 -14.27 1.68
N SER A 627 -10.06 -14.00 0.65
CA SER A 627 -9.03 -14.93 0.11
C SER A 627 -7.99 -15.32 1.17
N THR A 628 -7.64 -14.39 2.07
CA THR A 628 -6.73 -14.62 3.21
C THR A 628 -7.28 -15.67 4.20
N GLU A 629 -8.59 -15.70 4.41
CA GLU A 629 -9.23 -16.72 5.27
C GLU A 629 -9.12 -18.11 4.64
N GLN A 630 -9.35 -18.22 3.33
CA GLN A 630 -9.19 -19.49 2.61
C GLN A 630 -7.74 -20.00 2.69
N PHE A 631 -6.75 -19.11 2.53
CA PHE A 631 -5.35 -19.46 2.74
C PHE A 631 -5.09 -19.94 4.17
N ARG A 632 -5.51 -19.19 5.19
CA ARG A 632 -5.27 -19.56 6.60
C ARG A 632 -5.88 -20.92 6.94
N GLN A 633 -7.10 -21.18 6.50
CA GLN A 633 -7.75 -22.48 6.69
C GLN A 633 -7.00 -23.62 5.98
N ARG A 634 -6.54 -23.38 4.74
CA ARG A 634 -5.72 -24.35 3.99
C ARG A 634 -4.36 -24.59 4.62
N PHE A 635 -3.69 -23.54 5.09
CA PHE A 635 -2.38 -23.61 5.73
C PHE A 635 -2.42 -24.40 7.04
N VAL A 636 -3.39 -24.11 7.91
CA VAL A 636 -3.61 -24.87 9.17
C VAL A 636 -3.78 -26.35 8.88
N TYR A 637 -4.52 -26.66 7.82
CA TYR A 637 -4.76 -28.03 7.40
C TYR A 637 -3.46 -28.72 6.94
N LEU A 638 -2.70 -28.10 6.04
CA LEU A 638 -1.43 -28.68 5.55
C LEU A 638 -0.38 -28.82 6.66
N ALA A 639 -0.31 -27.84 7.56
CA ALA A 639 0.50 -27.90 8.78
C ALA A 639 0.11 -29.10 9.66
N THR A 640 -1.20 -29.38 9.83
CA THR A 640 -1.68 -30.55 10.58
C THR A 640 -1.23 -31.85 9.93
N MET A 641 -1.40 -31.98 8.61
CA MET A 641 -1.02 -33.17 7.84
C MET A 641 0.47 -33.48 7.97
N ARG A 642 1.32 -32.44 7.84
CA ARG A 642 2.78 -32.55 7.95
C ARG A 642 3.22 -32.88 9.38
N ASN A 643 2.53 -32.35 10.38
CA ASN A 643 2.82 -32.64 11.78
C ASN A 643 2.48 -34.08 12.16
N VAL A 644 1.35 -34.61 11.66
CA VAL A 644 1.00 -36.01 11.87
C VAL A 644 2.03 -36.92 11.17
N ALA A 645 2.41 -36.62 9.93
CA ALA A 645 3.49 -37.33 9.24
C ALA A 645 4.81 -37.32 10.02
N SER A 646 5.21 -36.16 10.54
CA SER A 646 6.45 -36.00 11.30
C SER A 646 6.42 -36.74 12.65
N ALA A 647 5.27 -36.80 13.32
CA ALA A 647 5.11 -37.54 14.57
C ALA A 647 5.24 -39.07 14.37
N MET A 648 4.79 -39.59 13.23
CA MET A 648 4.94 -41.01 12.87
C MET A 648 6.40 -41.41 12.72
N LEU A 649 7.21 -40.55 12.08
CA LEU A 649 8.64 -40.78 11.91
C LEU A 649 9.41 -40.81 13.25
N ARG A 650 8.85 -40.21 14.32
CA ARG A 650 9.50 -40.12 15.64
C ARG A 650 9.07 -41.19 16.65
N GLN A 651 8.19 -42.15 16.29
CA GLN A 651 7.68 -43.23 17.16
C GLN A 651 7.14 -42.75 18.53
N ASP A 652 6.42 -41.63 18.56
CA ASP A 652 5.91 -41.08 19.82
C ASP A 652 4.69 -41.89 20.34
N ARG A 653 4.88 -42.68 21.41
CA ARG A 653 3.93 -43.70 21.91
C ARG A 653 2.69 -43.13 22.64
N GLN A 654 2.52 -41.81 22.75
CA GLN A 654 1.46 -41.21 23.56
C GLN A 654 0.18 -40.88 22.78
N THR A 655 -0.65 -41.88 22.47
CA THR A 655 -2.05 -41.64 22.04
C THR A 655 -3.05 -42.61 22.68
N GLN A 656 -3.21 -42.52 24.00
CA GLN A 656 -4.37 -43.12 24.67
C GLN A 656 -5.64 -42.32 24.32
N GLY A 657 -6.52 -42.87 23.46
CA GLY A 657 -7.88 -42.31 23.26
C GLY A 657 -8.55 -42.49 21.89
N LEU A 658 -7.90 -43.07 20.87
CA LEU A 658 -8.47 -43.28 19.53
C LEU A 658 -8.93 -44.74 19.27
N LYS A 659 -8.60 -45.66 20.16
CA LYS A 659 -9.05 -47.06 20.11
C LYS A 659 -10.48 -47.14 20.63
N LEU A 660 -11.41 -47.50 19.75
CA LEU A 660 -12.81 -47.70 20.06
C LEU A 660 -13.04 -49.16 20.50
N ASP A 661 -13.93 -49.38 21.45
CA ASP A 661 -14.44 -50.72 21.74
C ASP A 661 -15.41 -51.12 20.61
N ARG A 662 -15.17 -52.27 19.99
CA ARG A 662 -16.03 -52.85 18.94
C ARG A 662 -17.51 -52.88 19.34
N LYS A 663 -17.81 -53.06 20.63
CA LYS A 663 -19.18 -53.11 21.17
C LYS A 663 -19.97 -51.82 21.00
N VAL A 664 -19.28 -50.69 20.85
CA VAL A 664 -19.89 -49.36 20.70
C VAL A 664 -20.40 -49.14 19.26
N ILE A 665 -20.01 -49.99 18.32
CA ILE A 665 -20.41 -49.91 16.92
C ILE A 665 -21.51 -50.95 16.64
N LYS A 666 -22.75 -50.51 16.41
CA LYS A 666 -23.84 -51.38 15.94
C LYS A 666 -23.82 -51.49 14.42
N GLY A 667 -24.12 -52.67 13.90
CA GLY A 667 -23.96 -53.01 12.47
C GLY A 667 -22.63 -53.69 12.15
N PRO A 668 -22.33 -53.95 10.86
CA PRO A 668 -22.86 -53.22 9.70
C PRO A 668 -24.24 -53.69 9.21
N TRP A 669 -25.06 -52.78 8.67
CA TRP A 669 -26.31 -53.11 7.96
C TRP A 669 -26.22 -52.88 6.45
N PHE A 670 -25.09 -52.35 5.97
CA PHE A 670 -24.83 -52.15 4.56
C PHE A 670 -23.34 -52.31 4.28
N ASP A 671 -23.00 -53.25 3.40
CA ASP A 671 -21.63 -53.54 3.00
C ASP A 671 -21.37 -53.02 1.58
N LEU A 672 -20.21 -52.37 1.41
CA LEU A 672 -19.67 -51.78 0.18
C LEU A 672 -18.29 -52.39 -0.11
N GLY A 673 -18.18 -53.73 -0.13
CA GLY A 673 -16.92 -54.43 -0.31
C GLY A 673 -16.01 -54.33 0.93
N PRO A 674 -14.80 -53.74 0.85
CA PRO A 674 -13.93 -53.53 2.02
C PRO A 674 -14.44 -52.45 2.99
N HIS A 675 -15.56 -51.77 2.66
CA HIS A 675 -16.15 -50.73 3.49
C HIS A 675 -17.55 -51.13 3.97
N ALA A 676 -17.98 -50.62 5.11
CA ALA A 676 -19.32 -50.91 5.66
C ALA A 676 -19.91 -49.72 6.42
N VAL A 677 -21.23 -49.67 6.57
CA VAL A 677 -21.92 -48.59 7.31
C VAL A 677 -22.45 -49.11 8.64
N GLY A 678 -22.16 -48.40 9.72
CA GLY A 678 -22.59 -48.71 11.09
C GLY A 678 -23.04 -47.48 11.87
N ILE A 679 -23.36 -47.66 13.16
CA ILE A 679 -23.78 -46.60 14.09
C ILE A 679 -22.83 -46.67 15.28
N LEU A 680 -22.28 -45.52 15.63
CA LEU A 680 -21.54 -45.31 16.85
C LEU A 680 -22.49 -44.87 17.97
N GLU A 681 -22.63 -45.71 19.00
CA GLU A 681 -23.38 -45.45 20.23
C GLU A 681 -22.53 -44.65 21.24
N PRO A 682 -23.11 -43.98 22.26
CA PRO A 682 -24.54 -43.80 22.56
C PRO A 682 -25.21 -42.68 21.74
N ASN A 683 -24.45 -41.94 20.92
CA ASN A 683 -24.94 -40.75 20.21
C ASN A 683 -25.63 -41.07 18.87
N CYS A 684 -25.86 -42.34 18.55
CA CYS A 684 -26.47 -42.82 17.31
C CYS A 684 -25.87 -42.19 16.03
N VAL A 685 -24.54 -42.04 15.97
CA VAL A 685 -23.88 -41.37 14.83
C VAL A 685 -23.64 -42.38 13.72
N HIS A 686 -24.15 -42.14 12.51
CA HIS A 686 -23.85 -42.96 11.34
C HIS A 686 -22.38 -42.82 10.93
N VAL A 687 -21.74 -43.97 10.73
CA VAL A 687 -20.31 -44.06 10.42
C VAL A 687 -20.05 -44.98 9.23
N LEU A 688 -19.07 -44.61 8.42
CA LEU A 688 -18.44 -45.49 7.44
C LEU A 688 -17.25 -46.19 8.10
N ILE A 689 -17.12 -47.48 7.91
CA ILE A 689 -16.06 -48.32 8.44
C ILE A 689 -15.22 -48.81 7.27
N GLU A 690 -13.92 -48.55 7.28
CA GLU A 690 -12.96 -49.06 6.30
C GLU A 690 -12.17 -50.20 6.91
N TYR A 691 -12.21 -51.37 6.27
CA TYR A 691 -11.52 -52.56 6.76
C TYR A 691 -10.12 -52.70 6.17
N LEU A 692 -9.15 -52.92 7.06
CA LEU A 692 -7.77 -53.26 6.73
C LEU A 692 -7.47 -54.68 7.21
N THR A 693 -7.35 -55.63 6.29
CA THR A 693 -7.06 -57.04 6.58
C THR A 693 -5.55 -57.29 6.65
N TYR A 694 -5.11 -58.12 7.60
CA TYR A 694 -3.71 -58.52 7.77
C TYR A 694 -3.56 -60.07 7.75
N GLY A 695 -2.40 -60.58 7.33
CA GLY A 695 -2.16 -62.04 7.17
C GLY A 695 -1.53 -62.71 8.41
N GLU A 696 -1.46 -64.06 8.46
CA GLU A 696 -0.88 -64.81 9.60
C GLU A 696 0.59 -64.48 9.88
N THR A 697 1.37 -64.09 8.87
CA THR A 697 2.78 -63.68 8.99
C THR A 697 2.99 -62.25 9.52
N TRP A 698 1.91 -61.47 9.67
CA TRP A 698 1.95 -60.07 10.12
C TRP A 698 2.04 -59.88 11.64
N SER A 699 1.97 -60.97 12.41
CA SER A 699 2.09 -60.93 13.88
C SER A 699 3.41 -60.32 14.39
N SER A 700 4.40 -60.11 13.52
CA SER A 700 5.69 -59.47 13.82
C SER A 700 5.72 -57.94 13.66
N HIS A 701 4.69 -57.32 13.06
CA HIS A 701 4.69 -55.89 12.69
C HIS A 701 3.41 -55.13 13.10
N GLU A 702 2.65 -55.68 14.06
CA GLU A 702 1.38 -55.13 14.55
C GLU A 702 1.51 -53.65 15.00
N ASP A 703 2.63 -53.30 15.63
CA ASP A 703 2.92 -51.94 16.12
C ASP A 703 2.95 -50.88 15.00
N LYS A 704 3.58 -51.18 13.84
CA LYS A 704 3.67 -50.24 12.71
C LYS A 704 2.31 -49.97 12.07
N LEU A 705 1.43 -50.98 12.06
CA LEU A 705 0.08 -50.87 11.53
C LEU A 705 -0.80 -50.01 12.44
N LEU A 706 -0.71 -50.24 13.76
CA LEU A 706 -1.37 -49.40 14.74
C LEU A 706 -0.86 -47.96 14.70
N GLU A 707 0.45 -47.73 14.54
CA GLU A 707 1.03 -46.39 14.34
C GLU A 707 0.42 -45.70 13.10
N ARG A 708 0.31 -46.42 11.97
CA ARG A 708 -0.31 -45.89 10.74
C ARG A 708 -1.77 -45.52 10.93
N VAL A 709 -2.55 -46.42 11.50
CA VAL A 709 -3.99 -46.20 11.76
C VAL A 709 -4.20 -45.08 12.79
N ASN A 710 -3.33 -44.99 13.81
CA ASN A 710 -3.35 -43.90 14.80
C ASN A 710 -3.14 -42.54 14.14
N ALA A 711 -2.22 -42.43 13.17
CA ALA A 711 -1.97 -41.19 12.48
C ALA A 711 -3.14 -40.75 11.59
N ILE A 712 -3.69 -41.67 10.80
CA ILE A 712 -4.89 -41.40 9.98
C ILE A 712 -6.06 -40.98 10.88
N ALA A 713 -6.21 -41.60 12.05
CA ALA A 713 -7.22 -41.22 13.04
C ALA A 713 -6.92 -39.87 13.74
N SER A 714 -5.65 -39.51 13.91
CA SER A 714 -5.22 -38.25 14.54
C SER A 714 -5.40 -37.02 13.65
N LEU A 715 -5.51 -37.21 12.33
CA LEU A 715 -5.74 -36.13 11.35
C LEU A 715 -7.01 -35.29 11.60
N ARG A 716 -7.91 -35.67 12.53
CA ARG A 716 -9.17 -34.94 12.73
C ARG A 716 -9.76 -34.84 14.14
N LYS A 717 -8.94 -34.76 15.20
CA LYS A 717 -9.49 -34.19 16.47
C LYS A 717 -9.70 -32.65 16.39
N LYS A 718 -9.20 -31.96 15.35
CA LYS A 718 -9.15 -30.48 15.30
C LYS A 718 -9.52 -29.76 13.97
N SER A 719 -9.93 -30.40 12.88
CA SER A 719 -10.24 -29.67 11.62
C SER A 719 -11.66 -29.09 11.58
N VAL A 720 -11.78 -27.81 11.17
CA VAL A 720 -13.00 -26.99 11.31
C VAL A 720 -13.84 -26.88 10.03
N SER A 721 -13.35 -27.26 8.83
CA SER A 721 -14.16 -27.15 7.60
C SER A 721 -14.08 -28.37 6.68
N GLU A 722 -15.26 -28.85 6.27
CA GLU A 722 -15.46 -29.93 5.29
C GLU A 722 -15.30 -29.45 3.83
N SER A 723 -15.16 -28.13 3.59
CA SER A 723 -15.12 -27.55 2.25
C SER A 723 -13.76 -27.60 1.55
N ILE A 724 -12.66 -27.74 2.30
CA ILE A 724 -11.28 -27.65 1.76
C ILE A 724 -10.71 -29.02 1.44
N PHE A 725 -11.15 -30.07 2.17
CA PHE A 725 -10.69 -31.42 1.95
C PHE A 725 -11.83 -32.45 1.99
N PRO A 726 -12.10 -33.12 0.86
CA PRO A 726 -13.13 -34.14 0.76
C PRO A 726 -12.72 -35.46 1.42
N ILE A 727 -12.42 -35.48 2.73
CA ILE A 727 -12.25 -36.73 3.50
C ILE A 727 -13.23 -36.74 4.69
N LEU A 728 -13.78 -37.93 4.96
CA LEU A 728 -14.68 -38.17 6.08
C LEU A 728 -13.99 -38.10 7.45
N ARG A 729 -14.74 -37.81 8.52
CA ARG A 729 -14.15 -37.57 9.84
C ARG A 729 -13.78 -38.86 10.56
N CYS A 730 -12.49 -39.20 10.67
CA CYS A 730 -12.12 -40.37 11.47
C CYS A 730 -12.44 -40.16 12.98
N HIS A 731 -13.26 -41.04 13.55
CA HIS A 731 -13.59 -41.13 14.98
C HIS A 731 -12.57 -41.96 15.77
N GLY A 732 -11.88 -42.87 15.09
CA GLY A 732 -10.98 -43.84 15.71
C GLY A 732 -10.98 -45.15 14.94
N TYR A 733 -10.45 -46.19 15.58
CA TYR A 733 -10.38 -47.54 15.00
C TYR A 733 -10.66 -48.60 16.05
N TYR A 734 -11.02 -49.80 15.59
CA TYR A 734 -11.12 -50.98 16.44
C TYR A 734 -10.39 -52.18 15.82
N CYS A 735 -9.95 -53.10 16.66
CA CYS A 735 -9.38 -54.38 16.24
C CYS A 735 -10.47 -55.45 16.23
N ASP A 736 -10.51 -56.26 15.17
CA ASP A 736 -11.32 -57.48 15.09
C ASP A 736 -10.37 -58.68 14.84
N PRO A 737 -9.70 -59.19 15.90
CA PRO A 737 -8.70 -60.24 15.76
C PRO A 737 -9.29 -61.54 15.20
N THR A 738 -10.58 -61.79 15.42
CA THR A 738 -11.27 -63.00 14.96
C THR A 738 -11.36 -63.11 13.45
N ARG A 739 -11.28 -61.98 12.75
CA ARG A 739 -11.34 -61.88 11.29
C ARG A 739 -10.06 -61.31 10.69
N PHE A 740 -8.98 -61.23 11.48
CA PHE A 740 -7.69 -60.68 11.08
C PHE A 740 -7.81 -59.32 10.37
N ARG A 741 -8.60 -58.40 10.96
CA ARG A 741 -8.86 -57.08 10.37
C ARG A 741 -8.95 -55.96 11.40
N LEU A 742 -8.63 -54.75 10.96
CA LEU A 742 -8.85 -53.49 11.67
C LEU A 742 -9.98 -52.73 10.97
N GLY A 743 -10.85 -52.08 11.74
CA GLY A 743 -11.88 -51.18 11.21
C GLY A 743 -11.57 -49.74 11.57
N ILE A 744 -11.31 -48.90 10.55
CA ILE A 744 -11.17 -47.44 10.71
C ILE A 744 -12.56 -46.82 10.57
N VAL A 745 -12.96 -45.98 11.52
CA VAL A 745 -14.34 -45.50 11.64
C VAL A 745 -14.40 -44.02 11.28
N TYR A 746 -15.12 -43.67 10.22
CA TYR A 746 -15.33 -42.32 9.75
C TYR A 746 -16.78 -41.86 9.96
N GLN A 747 -16.99 -40.60 10.36
CA GLN A 747 -18.30 -39.96 10.43
C GLN A 747 -18.78 -39.59 9.04
N LEU A 748 -20.05 -39.81 8.77
CA LEU A 748 -20.71 -39.24 7.61
C LEU A 748 -20.90 -37.71 7.78
N PRO A 749 -20.87 -36.93 6.68
CA PRO A 749 -21.12 -35.49 6.72
C PRO A 749 -22.48 -35.17 7.33
N THR A 750 -22.62 -33.98 7.92
CA THR A 750 -23.87 -33.61 8.62
C THR A 750 -25.11 -33.67 7.73
N GLU A 751 -24.93 -33.28 6.47
CA GLU A 751 -25.96 -33.29 5.41
C GLU A 751 -26.39 -34.71 5.02
N ALA A 752 -25.51 -35.69 5.18
CA ALA A 752 -25.66 -37.06 4.69
C ALA A 752 -25.83 -38.11 5.80
N ARG A 753 -26.07 -37.69 7.05
CA ARG A 753 -26.12 -38.57 8.23
C ARG A 753 -27.10 -39.74 8.10
N ASN A 754 -28.20 -39.58 7.38
CA ASN A 754 -29.25 -40.59 7.24
C ASN A 754 -29.25 -41.26 5.86
N THR A 755 -28.17 -41.13 5.10
CA THR A 755 -28.11 -41.60 3.71
C THR A 755 -27.08 -42.70 3.54
N VAL A 756 -27.27 -43.52 2.51
CA VAL A 756 -26.33 -44.59 2.18
C VAL A 756 -25.27 -44.04 1.22
N PRO A 757 -23.98 -44.11 1.55
CA PRO A 757 -22.92 -43.74 0.63
C PRO A 757 -22.92 -44.65 -0.60
N ILE A 758 -22.65 -44.08 -1.77
CA ILE A 758 -22.36 -44.88 -2.98
C ILE A 758 -21.01 -44.45 -3.56
N ASN A 759 -20.29 -45.39 -4.18
CA ASN A 759 -19.05 -45.07 -4.88
C ASN A 759 -19.31 -44.50 -6.29
N LEU A 760 -18.30 -43.84 -6.86
CA LEU A 760 -18.42 -43.20 -8.17
C LEU A 760 -18.68 -44.21 -9.30
N LEU A 761 -18.19 -45.45 -9.18
CA LEU A 761 -18.54 -46.54 -10.11
C LEU A 761 -20.05 -46.80 -10.15
N THR A 762 -20.68 -46.89 -8.99
CA THR A 762 -22.15 -47.06 -8.87
C THR A 762 -22.89 -45.84 -9.42
N VAL A 763 -22.33 -44.64 -9.27
CA VAL A 763 -22.89 -43.42 -9.89
C VAL A 763 -22.88 -43.56 -11.42
N PHE A 764 -21.76 -43.99 -12.03
CA PHE A 764 -21.69 -44.20 -13.48
C PHE A 764 -22.74 -45.18 -13.98
N GLU A 765 -22.95 -46.27 -13.25
CA GLU A 765 -23.96 -47.28 -13.60
C GLU A 765 -25.39 -46.75 -13.48
N LYS A 766 -25.72 -46.13 -12.35
CA LYS A 766 -27.06 -45.56 -12.09
C LYS A 766 -27.41 -44.41 -13.03
N THR A 767 -26.41 -43.67 -13.51
CA THR A 767 -26.58 -42.50 -14.39
C THR A 767 -26.08 -42.76 -15.82
N LYS A 768 -25.99 -44.02 -16.24
CA LYS A 768 -25.48 -44.39 -17.57
C LYS A 768 -26.29 -43.78 -18.73
N SER A 769 -27.61 -43.63 -18.54
CA SER A 769 -28.49 -43.00 -19.54
C SER A 769 -28.13 -41.52 -19.73
N ARG A 770 -28.03 -41.08 -20.98
CA ARG A 770 -27.58 -39.72 -21.35
C ARG A 770 -28.39 -38.60 -20.71
N SER A 771 -29.69 -38.81 -20.43
CA SER A 771 -30.56 -37.84 -19.76
C SER A 771 -30.30 -37.70 -18.26
N LEU A 772 -29.67 -38.69 -17.63
CA LEU A 772 -29.34 -38.72 -16.20
C LEU A 772 -27.87 -38.36 -15.93
N GLN A 773 -27.04 -38.28 -16.98
CA GLN A 773 -25.65 -37.90 -16.84
C GLN A 773 -25.51 -36.43 -16.41
N PRO A 774 -24.53 -36.10 -15.54
CA PRO A 774 -24.26 -34.72 -15.19
C PRO A 774 -23.73 -33.93 -16.39
N SER A 775 -24.03 -32.64 -16.38
CA SER A 775 -23.51 -31.70 -17.38
C SER A 775 -21.98 -31.59 -17.32
N LEU A 776 -21.37 -31.11 -18.40
CA LEU A 776 -19.92 -30.89 -18.47
C LEU A 776 -19.41 -30.03 -17.31
N THR A 777 -20.11 -28.95 -16.96
CA THR A 777 -19.77 -28.10 -15.81
C THR A 777 -19.66 -28.88 -14.51
N HIS A 778 -20.58 -29.81 -14.23
CA HIS A 778 -20.53 -30.63 -13.03
C HIS A 778 -19.40 -31.66 -13.06
N ARG A 779 -19.08 -32.21 -14.24
CA ARG A 779 -17.92 -33.10 -14.41
C ARG A 779 -16.60 -32.37 -14.18
N TYR A 780 -16.46 -31.14 -14.69
CA TYR A 780 -15.28 -30.32 -14.43
C TYR A 780 -15.13 -29.97 -12.96
N ARG A 781 -16.23 -29.64 -12.26
CA ARG A 781 -16.20 -29.39 -10.80
C ARG A 781 -15.77 -30.63 -10.02
N LEU A 782 -16.31 -31.80 -10.35
CA LEU A 782 -15.89 -33.08 -9.76
C LEU A 782 -14.39 -33.30 -9.98
N ALA A 783 -13.94 -33.21 -11.23
CA ALA A 783 -12.52 -33.38 -11.58
C ALA A 783 -11.63 -32.40 -10.82
N SER A 784 -12.00 -31.11 -10.78
CA SER A 784 -11.25 -30.06 -10.07
C SER A 784 -11.15 -30.34 -8.56
N ALA A 785 -12.25 -30.76 -7.93
CA ALA A 785 -12.24 -31.13 -6.51
C ALA A 785 -11.30 -32.32 -6.24
N LEU A 786 -11.30 -33.33 -7.10
CA LEU A 786 -10.47 -34.53 -6.94
C LEU A 786 -8.97 -34.21 -7.12
N VAL A 787 -8.58 -33.52 -8.19
CA VAL A 787 -7.15 -33.20 -8.44
C VAL A 787 -6.59 -32.23 -7.40
N SER A 788 -7.40 -31.27 -6.92
CA SER A 788 -7.03 -30.37 -5.83
C SER A 788 -6.82 -31.14 -4.52
N CYS A 789 -7.65 -32.15 -4.26
CA CYS A 789 -7.50 -33.03 -3.11
C CYS A 789 -6.18 -33.81 -3.17
N VAL A 790 -5.86 -34.42 -4.32
CA VAL A 790 -4.59 -35.17 -4.48
C VAL A 790 -3.38 -34.25 -4.26
N LEU A 791 -3.36 -33.07 -4.87
CA LEU A 791 -2.28 -32.10 -4.68
C LEU A 791 -2.13 -31.68 -3.21
N ASN A 792 -3.23 -31.36 -2.53
CA ASN A 792 -3.20 -30.98 -1.12
C ASN A 792 -2.72 -32.12 -0.21
N PHE A 793 -3.11 -33.36 -0.52
CA PHE A 793 -2.63 -34.54 0.22
C PHE A 793 -1.11 -34.71 0.09
N HIS A 794 -0.59 -34.54 -1.12
CA HIS A 794 0.84 -34.59 -1.39
C HIS A 794 1.59 -33.42 -0.75
N ARG A 795 1.07 -32.18 -0.81
CA ARG A 795 1.65 -31.00 -0.12
C ARG A 795 1.77 -31.25 1.39
N GLY A 796 0.82 -31.98 1.98
CA GLY A 796 0.86 -32.44 3.37
C GLY A 796 1.90 -33.53 3.68
N GLY A 797 2.61 -34.07 2.67
CA GLY A 797 3.65 -35.09 2.84
C GLY A 797 3.18 -36.54 2.73
N TRP A 798 1.96 -36.79 2.24
CA TRP A 798 1.35 -38.12 2.18
C TRP A 798 1.18 -38.63 0.75
N LEU A 799 1.15 -39.96 0.59
CA LEU A 799 0.83 -40.68 -0.65
C LEU A 799 -0.46 -41.48 -0.44
N HIS A 800 -1.40 -41.43 -1.38
CA HIS A 800 -2.71 -42.07 -1.25
C HIS A 800 -2.66 -43.57 -1.56
N ARG A 801 -2.03 -43.96 -2.68
CA ARG A 801 -1.75 -45.35 -3.13
C ARG A 801 -2.94 -46.20 -3.58
N SER A 802 -4.17 -45.76 -3.31
CA SER A 802 -5.40 -46.48 -3.67
C SER A 802 -6.42 -45.58 -4.37
N ILE A 803 -5.98 -44.63 -5.20
CA ILE A 803 -6.90 -43.75 -5.95
C ILE A 803 -7.63 -44.58 -7.03
N SER A 804 -8.96 -44.63 -6.95
CA SER A 804 -9.83 -45.26 -7.96
C SER A 804 -11.25 -44.70 -7.85
N ALA A 805 -12.08 -44.88 -8.88
CA ALA A 805 -13.50 -44.51 -8.82
C ALA A 805 -14.28 -45.31 -7.75
N PHE A 806 -13.79 -46.48 -7.33
CA PHE A 806 -14.36 -47.21 -6.21
C PHE A 806 -14.12 -46.49 -4.87
N ASN A 807 -12.95 -45.85 -4.73
CA ASN A 807 -12.53 -45.15 -3.52
C ASN A 807 -12.91 -43.67 -3.48
N ILE A 808 -13.91 -43.29 -4.29
CA ILE A 808 -14.53 -41.97 -4.28
C ILE A 808 -16.00 -42.15 -3.96
N ILE A 809 -16.43 -41.65 -2.79
CA ILE A 809 -17.81 -41.74 -2.30
C ILE A 809 -18.58 -40.46 -2.60
N CYS A 810 -19.86 -40.63 -2.88
CA CYS A 810 -20.85 -39.58 -3.01
C CYS A 810 -22.10 -39.94 -2.16
N PHE A 811 -22.95 -38.95 -1.91
CA PHE A 811 -24.19 -39.08 -1.15
C PHE A 811 -25.38 -38.54 -1.94
N PRO A 812 -25.79 -39.15 -3.07
CA PRO A 812 -26.82 -38.59 -3.95
C PRO A 812 -28.15 -38.32 -3.23
N ASP A 813 -28.53 -39.18 -2.29
CA ASP A 813 -29.79 -39.08 -1.54
C ASP A 813 -29.75 -37.96 -0.48
N ALA A 814 -28.57 -37.41 -0.19
CA ALA A 814 -28.41 -36.28 0.73
C ALA A 814 -28.57 -34.92 0.04
N PHE A 815 -28.63 -34.90 -1.29
CA PHE A 815 -28.67 -33.68 -2.08
C PHE A 815 -29.87 -33.68 -3.04
N PRO A 816 -30.32 -32.50 -3.53
CA PRO A 816 -31.48 -32.41 -4.41
C PRO A 816 -31.32 -33.17 -5.73
N ASN A 817 -30.07 -33.40 -6.17
CA ASN A 817 -29.75 -34.16 -7.37
C ASN A 817 -28.32 -34.71 -7.29
N VAL A 818 -28.02 -35.70 -8.15
CA VAL A 818 -26.69 -36.33 -8.24
C VAL A 818 -25.60 -35.28 -8.50
N ALA A 819 -25.88 -34.25 -9.30
CA ALA A 819 -24.91 -33.22 -9.66
C ALA A 819 -24.44 -32.38 -8.46
N ALA A 820 -25.34 -32.07 -7.52
CA ALA A 820 -25.02 -31.41 -6.26
C ALA A 820 -24.18 -32.31 -5.34
N SER A 821 -24.45 -33.64 -5.33
CA SER A 821 -23.59 -34.58 -4.61
C SER A 821 -22.18 -34.68 -5.21
N LEU A 822 -22.06 -34.62 -6.55
CA LEU A 822 -20.77 -34.69 -7.23
C LEU A 822 -19.90 -33.44 -7.03
N ALA A 823 -20.49 -32.34 -6.57
CA ALA A 823 -19.74 -31.15 -6.16
C ALA A 823 -19.00 -31.35 -4.81
N LYS A 824 -19.36 -32.39 -4.04
CA LYS A 824 -18.74 -32.76 -2.76
C LYS A 824 -18.39 -34.25 -2.75
N PRO A 825 -17.44 -34.71 -3.58
CA PRO A 825 -16.96 -36.09 -3.50
C PRO A 825 -16.24 -36.32 -2.17
N TYR A 826 -16.00 -37.57 -1.76
CA TYR A 826 -15.15 -37.90 -0.61
C TYR A 826 -14.18 -39.02 -0.96
N PHE A 827 -12.88 -38.82 -0.76
CA PHE A 827 -11.88 -39.89 -0.84
C PHE A 827 -11.98 -40.81 0.38
N ILE A 828 -11.73 -42.09 0.13
CA ILE A 828 -11.59 -43.21 1.08
C ILE A 828 -10.46 -44.12 0.57
N GLY A 829 -10.15 -45.22 1.25
CA GLY A 829 -9.03 -46.09 0.86
C GLY A 829 -7.69 -45.63 1.44
N PHE A 830 -7.74 -44.99 2.61
CA PHE A 830 -6.57 -44.55 3.36
C PHE A 830 -5.85 -45.71 4.06
N ASN A 831 -6.46 -46.90 4.10
CA ASN A 831 -5.87 -48.15 4.57
C ASN A 831 -4.51 -48.47 3.91
N HIS A 832 -4.24 -47.92 2.72
CA HIS A 832 -2.99 -48.08 2.00
C HIS A 832 -2.12 -46.83 1.93
N SER A 833 -2.60 -45.69 2.42
CA SER A 833 -1.87 -44.43 2.45
C SER A 833 -0.67 -44.46 3.39
N ARG A 834 0.36 -43.67 3.08
CA ARG A 834 1.61 -43.63 3.85
C ARG A 834 2.30 -42.28 3.77
N VAL A 835 3.19 -41.99 4.72
CA VAL A 835 4.07 -40.83 4.61
C VAL A 835 5.02 -41.03 3.43
N ASN A 836 5.33 -39.95 2.72
CA ASN A 836 6.29 -39.96 1.62
C ASN A 836 7.74 -40.07 2.13
N ASP A 837 8.07 -41.17 2.80
CA ASP A 837 9.38 -41.52 3.34
C ASP A 837 9.87 -42.85 2.75
N ASP A 838 11.18 -42.94 2.54
CA ASP A 838 11.85 -44.11 1.96
C ASP A 838 11.88 -45.34 2.90
N ASN A 839 11.76 -45.17 4.21
CA ASN A 839 11.87 -46.28 5.17
C ASN A 839 10.53 -46.95 5.52
N GLU A 840 9.42 -46.49 4.93
CA GLU A 840 8.08 -46.95 5.28
C GLU A 840 7.58 -48.16 4.44
N TYR A 841 6.92 -49.12 5.10
CA TYR A 841 6.41 -50.36 4.50
C TYR A 841 5.24 -50.11 3.52
N SER A 842 5.21 -50.85 2.41
CA SER A 842 4.20 -50.74 1.33
C SER A 842 3.40 -52.04 1.16
N SER A 843 2.10 -52.01 1.48
CA SER A 843 1.14 -53.13 1.23
C SER A 843 0.62 -53.15 -0.22
N ARG A 844 0.18 -54.30 -0.73
CA ARG A 844 -0.46 -54.45 -2.07
C ARG A 844 -1.83 -53.75 -2.14
N THR A 845 -2.17 -53.15 -3.29
CA THR A 845 -3.49 -52.55 -3.61
C THR A 845 -4.01 -53.02 -4.97
N ASP A 846 -5.21 -52.58 -5.38
CA ASP A 846 -5.85 -52.94 -6.65
C ASP A 846 -4.93 -52.70 -7.85
N MET A 847 -4.69 -53.76 -8.62
CA MET A 847 -3.68 -53.79 -9.68
C MET A 847 -4.08 -52.97 -10.93
N GLU A 848 -5.34 -52.58 -11.09
CA GLU A 848 -5.86 -51.98 -12.34
C GLU A 848 -5.55 -50.49 -12.49
N TYR A 849 -5.48 -49.73 -11.39
CA TYR A 849 -5.23 -48.28 -11.39
C TYR A 849 -3.75 -47.94 -11.18
N GLN A 850 -2.87 -48.93 -11.09
CA GLN A 850 -1.44 -48.73 -10.81
C GLN A 850 -0.64 -48.48 -12.07
N HIS A 851 0.38 -47.62 -11.95
CA HIS A 851 1.30 -47.35 -13.05
C HIS A 851 2.03 -48.63 -13.51
N PRO A 852 2.20 -48.87 -14.83
CA PRO A 852 2.82 -50.09 -15.38
C PRO A 852 4.19 -50.45 -14.75
N VAL A 853 5.05 -49.44 -14.56
CA VAL A 853 6.39 -49.61 -13.94
C VAL A 853 6.30 -50.09 -12.48
N TYR A 854 5.27 -49.68 -11.74
CA TYR A 854 5.07 -50.16 -10.37
C TYR A 854 4.44 -51.56 -10.36
N GLN A 855 3.57 -51.85 -11.34
CA GLN A 855 2.88 -53.13 -11.48
C GLN A 855 3.80 -54.28 -11.92
N SER A 856 4.77 -54.01 -12.81
CA SER A 856 5.76 -54.98 -13.27
C SER A 856 6.75 -55.37 -12.17
N ASN A 857 7.09 -54.45 -11.27
CA ASN A 857 8.01 -54.67 -10.15
C ASN A 857 7.36 -55.35 -8.93
N THR A 858 6.04 -55.29 -8.77
CA THR A 858 5.32 -55.91 -7.64
C THR A 858 5.19 -57.43 -7.74
N ARG A 859 5.48 -58.04 -8.90
CA ARG A 859 5.52 -59.51 -9.08
C ARG A 859 6.74 -60.20 -8.42
N ALA A 860 7.74 -59.45 -7.96
CA ALA A 860 8.99 -59.97 -7.38
C ALA A 860 9.04 -60.00 -5.82
N TYR A 861 7.92 -59.75 -5.14
CA TYR A 861 7.86 -59.77 -3.68
C TYR A 861 7.83 -61.21 -3.12
N ALA A 862 9.01 -61.78 -2.88
CA ALA A 862 9.18 -62.97 -2.05
C ALA A 862 10.44 -62.94 -1.15
N ASP A 863 11.34 -61.95 -1.26
CA ASP A 863 12.58 -61.94 -0.48
C ASP A 863 13.08 -60.51 -0.18
N ASP A 864 13.40 -60.25 1.09
CA ASP A 864 13.60 -58.91 1.69
C ASP A 864 15.03 -58.35 1.44
N THR A 865 15.74 -58.87 0.44
CA THR A 865 17.19 -58.66 0.25
C THR A 865 17.61 -58.07 -1.10
N MET A 866 16.70 -57.77 -2.02
CA MET A 866 17.07 -57.33 -3.39
C MET A 866 17.11 -55.81 -3.57
N ARG A 867 18.32 -55.27 -3.82
CA ARG A 867 18.56 -53.91 -4.34
C ARG A 867 18.09 -53.83 -5.81
N GLY A 868 17.24 -52.85 -6.13
CA GLY A 868 16.80 -52.55 -7.51
C GLY A 868 15.30 -52.27 -7.71
N ILE A 869 14.49 -52.26 -6.64
CA ILE A 869 13.03 -52.15 -6.73
C ILE A 869 12.57 -50.68 -6.80
N VAL A 870 11.71 -50.34 -7.78
CA VAL A 870 11.08 -49.01 -7.91
C VAL A 870 10.01 -48.84 -6.83
N ARG A 871 10.24 -47.93 -5.88
CA ARG A 871 9.31 -47.59 -4.79
C ARG A 871 8.15 -46.71 -5.26
N PHE A 872 7.04 -46.71 -4.52
CA PHE A 872 5.86 -45.88 -4.84
C PHE A 872 6.15 -44.38 -4.67
N ARG A 873 5.76 -43.56 -5.64
CA ARG A 873 5.98 -42.11 -5.71
C ARG A 873 4.70 -41.32 -6.02
N GLN A 874 4.75 -40.00 -5.96
CA GLN A 874 3.59 -39.11 -6.19
C GLN A 874 3.04 -39.22 -7.62
N GLU A 875 3.93 -39.43 -8.58
CA GLU A 875 3.67 -39.63 -10.00
C GLU A 875 2.71 -40.81 -10.25
N PHE A 876 2.74 -41.83 -9.38
CA PHE A 876 1.85 -42.97 -9.51
C PHE A 876 0.42 -42.66 -9.03
N ASP A 877 0.27 -41.82 -8.01
CA ASP A 877 -1.04 -41.28 -7.64
C ASP A 877 -1.57 -40.34 -8.75
N TYR A 878 -0.68 -39.61 -9.46
CA TYR A 878 -1.05 -38.80 -10.64
C TYR A 878 -1.53 -39.67 -11.80
N TYR A 879 -0.87 -40.80 -12.06
CA TYR A 879 -1.34 -41.79 -13.03
C TYR A 879 -2.75 -42.30 -12.67
N SER A 880 -2.94 -42.72 -11.42
CA SER A 880 -4.22 -43.26 -10.94
C SER A 880 -5.36 -42.23 -11.06
N ILE A 881 -5.12 -40.96 -10.71
CA ILE A 881 -6.15 -39.92 -10.90
C ILE A 881 -6.38 -39.62 -12.38
N GLY A 882 -5.36 -39.71 -13.24
CA GLY A 882 -5.51 -39.60 -14.70
C GLY A 882 -6.50 -40.62 -15.28
N LEU A 883 -6.47 -41.86 -14.79
CA LEU A 883 -7.44 -42.89 -15.17
C LEU A 883 -8.86 -42.55 -14.70
N VAL A 884 -9.01 -42.06 -13.46
CA VAL A 884 -10.33 -41.61 -12.95
C VAL A 884 -10.86 -40.41 -13.75
N LEU A 885 -10.01 -39.46 -14.13
CA LEU A 885 -10.38 -38.34 -15.00
C LEU A 885 -10.88 -38.81 -16.37
N MET A 886 -10.31 -39.92 -16.88
CA MET A 886 -10.76 -40.56 -18.12
C MET A 886 -12.12 -41.25 -17.95
N GLU A 887 -12.36 -41.92 -16.81
CA GLU A 887 -13.69 -42.46 -16.46
C GLU A 887 -14.74 -41.34 -16.37
N ILE A 888 -14.39 -40.19 -15.81
CA ILE A 888 -15.25 -38.98 -15.76
C ILE A 888 -15.52 -38.43 -17.17
N ALA A 889 -14.51 -38.41 -18.04
CA ALA A 889 -14.66 -37.92 -19.41
C ALA A 889 -15.69 -38.76 -20.20
N PHE A 890 -15.55 -40.10 -20.14
CA PHE A 890 -16.45 -41.01 -20.84
C PHE A 890 -17.73 -41.37 -20.07
N TRP A 891 -17.80 -41.00 -18.78
CA TRP A 891 -18.87 -41.32 -17.84
C TRP A 891 -19.20 -42.83 -17.76
N ARG A 892 -18.15 -43.65 -17.65
CA ARG A 892 -18.24 -45.12 -17.56
C ARG A 892 -17.01 -45.70 -16.86
N PRO A 893 -17.14 -46.89 -16.24
CA PRO A 893 -16.03 -47.56 -15.55
C PRO A 893 -14.83 -47.84 -16.46
N LEU A 894 -13.62 -47.84 -15.87
CA LEU A 894 -12.35 -48.12 -16.55
C LEU A 894 -12.37 -49.48 -17.24
N SER A 895 -12.90 -50.50 -16.57
CA SER A 895 -13.06 -51.85 -17.12
C SER A 895 -13.87 -51.89 -18.44
N SER A 896 -14.80 -50.95 -18.65
CA SER A 896 -15.55 -50.81 -19.90
C SER A 896 -14.78 -50.05 -20.98
N ILE A 897 -13.86 -49.17 -20.58
CA ILE A 897 -12.98 -48.41 -21.49
C ILE A 897 -11.88 -49.34 -22.02
N THR A 898 -11.28 -50.14 -21.13
CA THR A 898 -10.13 -51.02 -21.41
C THR A 898 -10.53 -52.42 -21.87
N GLN A 899 -11.82 -52.78 -21.89
CA GLN A 899 -12.31 -54.14 -22.21
C GLN A 899 -11.73 -54.75 -23.50
N ARG A 900 -11.41 -53.92 -24.50
CA ARG A 900 -10.91 -54.35 -25.81
C ARG A 900 -9.38 -54.29 -25.94
N ILE A 901 -8.70 -53.77 -24.91
CA ILE A 901 -7.25 -53.65 -24.87
C ILE A 901 -6.71 -54.99 -24.34
N VAL A 902 -6.02 -55.73 -25.20
CA VAL A 902 -5.39 -57.01 -24.85
C VAL A 902 -3.88 -56.83 -24.94
N GLY A 903 -3.17 -56.89 -23.81
CA GLY A 903 -1.73 -56.65 -23.80
C GLY A 903 -1.12 -56.51 -22.40
N SER A 904 0.18 -56.19 -22.35
CA SER A 904 0.88 -55.82 -21.11
C SER A 904 0.40 -54.45 -20.58
N PRO A 905 0.63 -54.12 -19.30
CA PRO A 905 0.28 -52.81 -18.74
C PRO A 905 0.89 -51.63 -19.52
N GLU A 906 2.09 -51.80 -20.06
CA GLU A 906 2.77 -50.80 -20.89
C GLU A 906 2.06 -50.62 -22.24
N GLN A 907 1.59 -51.72 -22.84
CA GLN A 907 0.77 -51.67 -24.05
C GLN A 907 -0.58 -51.01 -23.79
N MET A 908 -1.18 -51.24 -22.62
CA MET A 908 -2.39 -50.54 -22.21
C MET A 908 -2.16 -49.03 -22.11
N LEU A 909 -1.06 -48.60 -21.48
CA LEU A 909 -0.72 -47.19 -21.39
C LEU A 909 -0.54 -46.55 -22.78
N ALA A 910 0.18 -47.22 -23.68
CA ALA A 910 0.36 -46.75 -25.06
C ALA A 910 -0.99 -46.61 -25.79
N GLU A 911 -1.89 -47.60 -25.68
CA GLU A 911 -3.22 -47.52 -26.29
C GLU A 911 -4.08 -46.39 -25.69
N LEU A 912 -4.03 -46.19 -24.37
CA LEU A 912 -4.74 -45.10 -23.71
C LEU A 912 -4.27 -43.74 -24.23
N GLN A 913 -2.96 -43.56 -24.40
CA GLN A 913 -2.36 -42.33 -24.93
C GLN A 913 -2.71 -42.10 -26.40
N GLU A 914 -2.53 -43.10 -27.27
CA GLU A 914 -2.73 -42.92 -28.71
C GLU A 914 -4.21 -42.86 -29.12
N LYS A 915 -5.05 -43.72 -28.53
CA LYS A 915 -6.45 -43.90 -28.99
C LYS A 915 -7.45 -43.14 -28.14
N PHE A 916 -7.25 -43.06 -26.82
CA PHE A 916 -8.26 -42.53 -25.91
C PHE A 916 -8.08 -41.05 -25.57
N ILE A 917 -6.86 -40.51 -25.49
CA ILE A 917 -6.65 -39.06 -25.28
C ILE A 917 -7.30 -38.19 -26.36
N PRO A 918 -7.20 -38.49 -27.68
CA PRO A 918 -7.92 -37.73 -28.71
C PRO A 918 -9.44 -37.75 -28.50
N LEU A 919 -9.98 -38.86 -27.99
CA LEU A 919 -11.39 -38.95 -27.64
C LEU A 919 -11.70 -38.13 -26.38
N VAL A 920 -10.85 -38.15 -25.35
CA VAL A 920 -11.03 -37.27 -24.17
C VAL A 920 -11.12 -35.81 -24.59
N ARG A 921 -10.24 -35.35 -25.49
CA ARG A 921 -10.30 -33.99 -26.06
C ARG A 921 -11.62 -33.70 -26.75
N THR A 922 -12.17 -34.68 -27.46
CA THR A 922 -13.48 -34.56 -28.12
C THR A 922 -14.65 -34.43 -27.13
N TYR A 923 -14.58 -35.12 -25.98
CA TYR A 923 -15.67 -35.13 -24.99
C TYR A 923 -15.58 -34.00 -23.96
N MET A 924 -14.37 -33.56 -23.59
CA MET A 924 -14.10 -32.65 -22.48
C MET A 924 -13.23 -31.44 -22.86
N GLY A 925 -12.93 -31.26 -24.15
CA GLY A 925 -12.08 -30.17 -24.65
C GLY A 925 -10.58 -30.43 -24.48
N ASP A 926 -9.78 -29.62 -25.19
CA ASP A 926 -8.32 -29.79 -25.28
C ASP A 926 -7.63 -29.61 -23.92
N ILE A 927 -8.01 -28.57 -23.16
CA ILE A 927 -7.43 -28.26 -21.84
C ILE A 927 -7.55 -29.45 -20.88
N TYR A 928 -8.72 -30.11 -20.85
CA TYR A 928 -8.93 -31.29 -20.02
C TYR A 928 -8.14 -32.50 -20.54
N GLY A 929 -8.10 -32.69 -21.87
CA GLY A 929 -7.31 -33.76 -22.48
C GLY A 929 -5.82 -33.64 -22.21
N ASP A 930 -5.27 -32.42 -22.24
CA ASP A 930 -3.86 -32.15 -21.94
C ASP A 930 -3.54 -32.45 -20.46
N ALA A 931 -4.45 -32.09 -19.54
CA ALA A 931 -4.33 -32.44 -18.13
C ALA A 931 -4.33 -33.97 -17.89
N VAL A 932 -5.21 -34.72 -18.57
CA VAL A 932 -5.22 -36.19 -18.50
C VAL A 932 -3.95 -36.78 -19.11
N GLN A 933 -3.48 -36.24 -20.23
CA GLN A 933 -2.24 -36.69 -20.88
C GLN A 933 -1.05 -36.51 -19.94
N TYR A 934 -0.93 -35.34 -19.31
CA TYR A 934 0.12 -35.07 -18.32
C TYR A 934 0.11 -36.09 -17.18
N CYS A 935 -1.07 -36.38 -16.62
CA CYS A 935 -1.21 -37.39 -15.54
C CYS A 935 -0.67 -38.77 -15.95
N LEU A 936 -0.87 -39.17 -17.21
CA LEU A 936 -0.42 -40.48 -17.72
C LEU A 936 1.08 -40.50 -18.10
N THR A 937 1.72 -39.34 -18.26
CA THR A 937 3.13 -39.21 -18.68
C THR A 937 4.03 -38.59 -17.60
N ALA A 938 3.50 -38.25 -16.42
CA ALA A 938 4.22 -37.53 -15.38
C ALA A 938 5.43 -38.30 -14.80
N TYR A 939 5.52 -39.61 -15.02
CA TYR A 939 6.64 -40.43 -14.56
C TYR A 939 7.84 -40.35 -15.53
N GLU A 940 9.01 -39.98 -15.00
CA GLU A 940 10.29 -40.01 -15.70
C GLU A 940 11.29 -40.95 -15.03
N GLU A 941 12.20 -41.56 -15.81
CA GLU A 941 13.29 -42.40 -15.29
C GLU A 941 14.36 -41.52 -14.59
N GLY A 942 14.19 -41.32 -13.29
CA GLY A 942 15.09 -40.51 -12.45
C GLY A 942 14.42 -40.13 -11.12
N HIS A 943 15.16 -39.57 -10.16
CA HIS A 943 14.56 -38.96 -8.97
C HIS A 943 14.46 -37.46 -9.19
N GLN A 944 13.26 -36.96 -9.48
CA GLN A 944 13.01 -35.51 -9.52
C GLN A 944 12.77 -34.98 -8.08
N PRO A 945 13.13 -33.72 -7.78
CA PRO A 945 12.73 -33.08 -6.53
C PRO A 945 11.21 -33.11 -6.38
N LEU A 946 10.70 -33.57 -5.23
CA LEU A 946 9.25 -33.71 -4.98
C LEU A 946 8.44 -32.44 -5.28
N GLU A 947 9.06 -31.29 -5.07
CA GLU A 947 8.50 -29.97 -5.35
C GLU A 947 8.30 -29.71 -6.84
N SER A 948 9.29 -30.07 -7.67
CA SER A 948 9.18 -29.99 -9.13
C SER A 948 8.01 -30.81 -9.65
N VAL A 949 7.84 -32.03 -9.13
CA VAL A 949 6.74 -32.91 -9.52
C VAL A 949 5.37 -32.34 -9.13
N ARG A 950 5.26 -31.74 -7.93
CA ARG A 950 4.02 -31.09 -7.45
C ARG A 950 3.68 -29.83 -8.24
N ASN A 951 4.67 -29.00 -8.54
CA ASN A 951 4.48 -27.78 -9.30
C ASN A 951 4.04 -28.11 -10.73
N GLY A 952 4.69 -29.10 -11.35
CA GLY A 952 4.27 -29.63 -12.64
C GLY A 952 2.82 -30.13 -12.64
N PHE A 953 2.38 -30.87 -11.62
CA PHE A 953 0.99 -31.30 -11.49
C PHE A 953 0.02 -30.14 -11.23
N ASN A 954 0.41 -29.15 -10.42
CA ASN A 954 -0.42 -27.97 -10.17
C ASN A 954 -0.67 -27.15 -11.45
N GLU A 955 0.40 -26.87 -12.21
CA GLU A 955 0.35 -26.07 -13.43
C GLU A 955 -0.37 -26.78 -14.56
N ASN A 956 -0.01 -28.05 -14.82
CA ASN A 956 -0.48 -28.79 -15.99
C ASN A 956 -1.79 -29.55 -15.76
N VAL A 957 -2.28 -29.66 -14.52
CA VAL A 957 -3.51 -30.40 -14.22
C VAL A 957 -4.49 -29.57 -13.40
N VAL A 958 -4.11 -29.16 -12.19
CA VAL A 958 -5.04 -28.50 -11.25
C VAL A 958 -5.51 -27.15 -11.80
N LEU A 959 -4.59 -26.29 -12.21
CA LEU A 959 -4.90 -24.98 -12.78
C LEU A 959 -5.62 -25.10 -14.13
N LEU A 960 -5.23 -26.04 -14.99
CA LEU A 960 -5.91 -26.26 -16.28
C LEU A 960 -7.36 -26.70 -16.09
N ILE A 961 -7.62 -27.71 -15.27
CA ILE A 961 -8.99 -28.20 -15.03
C ILE A 961 -9.85 -27.13 -14.35
N SER A 962 -9.26 -26.31 -13.46
CA SER A 962 -9.97 -25.20 -12.83
C SER A 962 -10.52 -24.18 -13.85
N LYS A 963 -9.80 -23.95 -14.95
CA LYS A 963 -10.20 -23.01 -16.02
C LYS A 963 -11.34 -23.54 -16.89
N CYS A 964 -11.68 -24.83 -16.84
CA CYS A 964 -12.70 -25.42 -17.71
C CYS A 964 -14.15 -25.06 -17.35
N PHE A 965 -14.39 -24.48 -16.17
CA PHE A 965 -15.75 -24.18 -15.68
C PHE A 965 -15.93 -22.79 -15.04
N VAL A 966 -14.93 -21.92 -15.21
CA VAL A 966 -14.97 -20.51 -14.80
C VAL A 966 -15.80 -19.69 -15.77
#